data_AF-A0A9W9X526-F1
#
_entry.id   AF-A0A9W9X526-F1
#
_cell.length_a   1.000
_cell.length_b   1.000
_cell.length_c   1.000
_cell.angle_alpha   90.00
_cell.angle_beta   90.00
_cell.angle_gamma   90.00
#
_symmetry.space_group_name_H-M   'P 1'
#
loop_
_entity.id
_entity.type
_entity.pdbx_description
1 polymer ?
#
loop_
_entity_poly.entity_id
_entity_poly.type
_entity_poly.pdbx_seq_one_letter_code
_entity_poly.pdbx_strand_id
1 'polypeptide(L)'
;MDWIHIYIVGAAFLVFGLIGLVLLISSQKVKLDFDHGALSYVKFFWASFLKPHDRSAEGQQGALESFYKAQASVYDATRHRLLRGREDMLGLVAAQLKYKVENRDIKAGKAVWVDVGGGTGYNIEAMSAYLPVDKFFDQVYLVDLSPSLCEVARQRFERLGWKNVTVLCQDARSFRLPERQVDPKSSNSATTDRADLMTMSYSLSMIPDYYSVVDSLTSRLKPTGLLGVCDFYVQNIVDVSCRNYTGGAFNRHVNWLSRAFWRAWFDFDRVNLEAARRDYLEYKFGTVISASERNYALGGIPYYIFVGCPKEIASAPSSHATIEKLDASFTESPYLHPTTHQQEASQAVEKSTSEIRSKAYESAVVNLSANLPLPSSFYQNHHYRIHYNDMLSKHTQFKNEYIYAFTWEDPRVDHRLLNIGPDDVILAITSAGDNILDYLQKNPRRVHAVDLNPNQNHLLELKVASYMALGHRDMWKIFGEGKHPQFRELLISKLSPHLSSQAFQYWTEHAHVFTSRFGRGLYETGGSRHAIRMVRYLFNMFGLQGEVEKMCSAQTLAEQREIWPRIRRILLSKPLNWAIVSTEWFAWKAAGVPRNQRNMIVDDFFRRNGLTTEMKQGKDISGQSIWEYVVDTLDPVVNETLISNDNYFYYLCMQGKFSRRCHPTYLSPQAHVKMSTPGAFDGLRIHTDEINEVINRITPGTLTIAVVMDSMDWFDPAGDAAPAQARRFNAALKKGGRILLRSASIDPWYIKHFEQNGFSARRVGARFPGTCIDRVNMYASTWICTKTEDVARPKNARTISSLSLSDATVGKTRRSSSVEDLQI
;
A
#
# COMPACT_ATOMS: atom_id res chain seq x y z
N MET A 1 -34.89 -22.48 28.48
CA MET A 1 -33.70 -21.94 29.15
C MET A 1 -32.71 -21.54 28.07
N ASP A 2 -32.46 -20.24 27.92
CA ASP A 2 -31.57 -19.72 26.88
C ASP A 2 -30.12 -20.16 27.13
N TRP A 3 -29.50 -20.72 26.08
CA TRP A 3 -28.09 -21.15 26.08
C TRP A 3 -27.12 -20.05 26.51
N ILE A 4 -27.49 -18.79 26.34
CA ILE A 4 -26.77 -17.61 26.80
C ILE A 4 -26.61 -17.58 28.32
N HIS A 5 -27.65 -17.94 29.08
CA HIS A 5 -27.59 -17.92 30.54
C HIS A 5 -26.70 -19.05 31.08
N ILE A 6 -26.70 -20.21 30.43
CA ILE A 6 -25.82 -21.33 30.79
C ILE A 6 -24.36 -20.96 30.52
N TYR A 7 -24.08 -20.27 29.41
CA TYR A 7 -22.72 -19.82 29.08
C TYR A 7 -22.20 -18.74 30.05
N ILE A 8 -23.06 -17.80 30.46
CA ILE A 8 -22.72 -16.77 31.44
C ILE A 8 -22.44 -17.38 32.82
N VAL A 9 -23.27 -18.35 33.26
CA VAL A 9 -23.07 -19.05 34.54
C VAL A 9 -21.80 -19.91 34.50
N GLY A 10 -21.53 -20.60 33.38
CA GLY A 10 -20.31 -21.38 33.19
C GLY A 10 -19.05 -20.51 33.22
N ALA A 11 -19.07 -19.36 32.53
CA ALA A 11 -17.97 -18.40 32.54
C ALA A 11 -17.76 -17.79 33.95
N ALA A 12 -18.84 -17.47 34.66
CA ALA A 12 -18.77 -16.95 36.02
C ALA A 12 -18.13 -17.96 36.99
N PHE A 13 -18.52 -19.24 36.94
CA PHE A 13 -17.92 -20.29 37.75
C PHE A 13 -16.42 -20.47 37.48
N LEU A 14 -16.01 -20.39 36.21
CA LEU A 14 -14.60 -20.47 35.82
C LEU A 14 -13.79 -19.29 36.38
N VAL A 15 -14.35 -18.08 36.32
CA VAL A 15 -13.72 -16.87 36.86
C VAL A 15 -13.62 -16.95 38.39
N PHE A 16 -14.68 -17.35 39.10
CA PHE A 16 -14.65 -17.52 40.56
C PHE A 16 -13.69 -18.64 41.00
N GLY A 17 -13.61 -19.74 40.23
CA GLY A 17 -12.64 -20.80 40.47
C GLY A 17 -11.19 -20.33 40.31
N LEU A 18 -10.92 -19.50 39.29
CA LEU A 18 -9.60 -18.92 39.06
C LEU A 18 -9.21 -17.93 40.17
N ILE A 19 -10.14 -17.08 40.60
CA ILE A 19 -9.93 -16.13 41.72
C ILE A 19 -9.66 -16.90 43.03
N GLY A 20 -10.43 -17.97 43.29
CA GLY A 20 -10.23 -18.84 44.45
C GLY A 20 -8.85 -19.48 44.45
N LEU A 21 -8.39 -20.00 43.31
CA LEU A 21 -7.06 -20.61 43.16
C LEU A 21 -5.93 -19.59 43.41
N VAL A 22 -6.08 -18.37 42.88
CA VAL A 22 -5.10 -17.28 43.06
C VAL A 22 -5.01 -16.84 44.52
N LEU A 23 -6.14 -16.72 45.22
CA LEU A 23 -6.17 -16.39 46.65
C LEU A 23 -5.53 -17.51 47.50
N LEU A 24 -5.71 -18.77 47.11
CA LEU A 24 -5.15 -19.93 47.82
C LEU A 24 -3.63 -20.03 47.65
N ILE A 25 -3.12 -19.71 46.45
CA ILE A 25 -1.67 -19.62 46.18
C ILE A 25 -1.06 -18.41 46.88
N SER A 26 -1.76 -17.27 46.92
CA SER A 26 -1.29 -16.06 47.63
C SER A 26 -1.25 -16.22 49.16
N SER A 27 -1.97 -17.19 49.72
CA SER A 27 -2.03 -17.49 51.15
C SER A 27 -0.83 -18.31 51.65
N GLN A 28 -0.16 -19.05 50.76
CA GLN A 28 0.98 -19.89 51.15
C GLN A 28 2.31 -19.12 51.04
N LYS A 29 2.87 -18.72 52.18
CA LYS A 29 4.26 -18.22 52.28
C LYS A 29 5.26 -19.36 52.04
N VAL A 30 5.53 -19.70 50.79
CA VAL A 30 6.59 -20.65 50.43
C VAL A 30 7.82 -19.87 49.95
N LYS A 31 8.94 -20.01 50.66
CA LYS A 31 10.29 -19.64 50.19
C LYS A 31 10.79 -20.79 49.30
N LEU A 32 10.94 -20.56 48.00
CA LEU A 32 11.57 -21.50 47.06
C LEU A 32 12.73 -20.81 46.35
N ASP A 33 13.86 -21.53 46.30
CA ASP A 33 15.16 -21.06 45.83
C ASP A 33 15.29 -21.14 44.30
N PHE A 34 16.20 -20.33 43.77
CA PHE A 34 16.17 -19.66 42.47
C PHE A 34 17.09 -20.32 41.43
N ASP A 35 16.53 -20.85 40.33
CA ASP A 35 17.08 -20.75 38.96
C ASP A 35 16.26 -21.60 37.97
N HIS A 36 15.45 -20.96 37.10
CA HIS A 36 15.06 -21.42 35.75
C HIS A 36 13.96 -20.52 35.14
N GLY A 37 13.99 -20.33 33.82
CA GLY A 37 13.22 -19.32 33.06
C GLY A 37 11.69 -19.37 33.14
N ALA A 38 11.07 -20.43 33.67
CA ALA A 38 9.63 -20.46 33.94
C ALA A 38 9.27 -19.56 35.15
N LEU A 39 10.14 -19.49 36.17
CA LEU A 39 9.97 -18.63 37.33
C LEU A 39 10.13 -17.15 37.00
N SER A 40 10.88 -16.80 35.94
CA SER A 40 10.95 -15.43 35.43
C SER A 40 9.59 -14.89 35.00
N TYR A 41 8.77 -15.74 34.35
CA TYR A 41 7.41 -15.40 33.96
C TYR A 41 6.45 -15.38 35.14
N VAL A 42 6.62 -16.26 36.13
CA VAL A 42 5.84 -16.25 37.38
C VAL A 42 6.19 -15.04 38.25
N LYS A 43 7.47 -14.64 38.31
CA LYS A 43 7.95 -13.46 39.03
C LYS A 43 7.50 -12.18 38.33
N PHE A 44 7.48 -12.15 37.00
CA PHE A 44 6.82 -11.09 36.22
C PHE A 44 5.32 -11.06 36.52
N PHE A 45 4.64 -12.21 36.46
CA PHE A 45 3.21 -12.27 36.71
C PHE A 45 2.87 -11.83 38.15
N TRP A 46 3.66 -12.25 39.13
CA TRP A 46 3.51 -11.83 40.52
C TRP A 46 3.81 -10.34 40.70
N ALA A 47 4.92 -9.84 40.17
CA ALA A 47 5.33 -8.44 40.32
C ALA A 47 4.46 -7.45 39.53
N SER A 48 3.89 -7.88 38.40
CA SER A 48 3.00 -7.07 37.56
C SER A 48 1.51 -7.24 37.89
N PHE A 49 1.06 -8.40 38.38
CA PHE A 49 -0.38 -8.67 38.56
C PHE A 49 -0.83 -9.00 39.99
N LEU A 50 0.06 -9.33 40.95
CA LEU A 50 -0.34 -9.77 42.31
C LEU A 50 0.33 -9.00 43.45
N LYS A 51 1.51 -8.41 43.24
CA LYS A 51 2.23 -7.68 44.28
C LYS A 51 1.50 -6.37 44.60
N PRO A 52 1.08 -6.13 45.86
CA PRO A 52 0.53 -4.84 46.27
C PRO A 52 1.59 -3.76 46.06
N HIS A 53 1.21 -2.68 45.37
CA HIS A 53 2.10 -1.54 45.18
C HIS A 53 2.33 -0.85 46.53
N ASP A 54 3.59 -0.54 46.81
CA ASP A 54 3.97 0.16 48.03
C ASP A 54 3.46 1.60 47.95
N ARG A 55 2.40 1.92 48.70
CA ARG A 55 1.75 3.24 48.71
C ARG A 55 2.65 4.35 49.30
N SER A 56 3.84 3.98 49.78
CA SER A 56 4.83 4.87 50.40
C SER A 56 5.78 5.56 49.42
N ALA A 57 5.76 5.20 48.12
CA ALA A 57 6.62 5.83 47.13
C ALA A 57 6.06 7.18 46.65
N GLU A 58 6.66 8.29 47.10
CA GLU A 58 6.31 9.63 46.62
C GLU A 58 6.76 9.84 45.15
N GLY A 59 5.83 10.24 44.29
CA GLY A 59 6.09 10.61 42.91
C GLY A 59 6.17 9.46 41.89
N GLN A 60 6.21 9.82 40.60
CA GLN A 60 6.22 8.86 39.48
C GLN A 60 7.53 8.03 39.43
N GLN A 61 8.66 8.64 39.78
CA GLN A 61 9.97 7.98 39.78
C GLN A 61 10.05 6.88 40.85
N GLY A 62 9.56 7.13 42.07
CA GLY A 62 9.52 6.12 43.14
C GLY A 62 8.63 4.92 42.77
N ALA A 63 7.49 5.18 42.14
CA ALA A 63 6.61 4.12 41.64
C ALA A 63 7.25 3.26 40.55
N LEU A 64 7.85 3.88 39.52
CA LEU A 64 8.56 3.18 38.44
C LEU A 64 9.75 2.38 38.99
N GLU A 65 10.53 2.95 39.91
CA GLU A 65 11.66 2.27 40.52
C GLU A 65 11.22 1.06 41.37
N SER A 66 10.12 1.18 42.13
CA SER A 66 9.57 0.06 42.91
C SER A 66 9.14 -1.13 42.03
N PHE A 67 8.66 -0.82 40.81
CA PHE A 67 8.20 -1.79 39.82
C PHE A 67 9.39 -2.42 39.08
N TYR A 68 10.32 -1.60 38.58
CA TYR A 68 11.44 -2.06 37.76
C TYR A 68 12.59 -2.68 38.54
N LYS A 69 12.86 -2.24 39.78
CA LYS A 69 13.92 -2.82 40.61
C LYS A 69 13.74 -4.33 40.83
N ALA A 70 12.50 -4.80 40.94
CA ALA A 70 12.19 -6.22 41.10
C ALA A 70 12.38 -7.05 39.81
N GLN A 71 12.40 -6.39 38.66
CA GLN A 71 12.39 -7.00 37.32
C GLN A 71 13.63 -6.68 36.47
N ALA A 72 14.52 -5.78 36.91
CA ALA A 72 15.62 -5.24 36.11
C ALA A 72 16.54 -6.32 35.50
N SER A 73 16.82 -7.41 36.23
CA SER A 73 17.67 -8.50 35.73
C SER A 73 17.01 -9.43 34.71
N VAL A 74 15.67 -9.38 34.57
CA VAL A 74 14.90 -10.26 33.66
C VAL A 74 14.06 -9.45 32.65
N TYR A 75 14.21 -8.13 32.67
CA TYR A 75 13.38 -7.17 31.96
C TYR A 75 13.28 -7.45 30.45
N ASP A 76 14.41 -7.72 29.80
CA ASP A 76 14.45 -7.93 28.35
C ASP A 76 13.82 -9.26 27.92
N ALA A 77 14.03 -10.33 28.70
CA ALA A 77 13.55 -11.68 28.39
C ALA A 77 12.02 -11.80 28.49
N THR A 78 11.40 -11.06 29.40
CA THR A 78 9.94 -11.02 29.57
C THR A 78 9.28 -10.04 28.61
N ARG A 79 9.91 -8.88 28.35
CA ARG A 79 9.31 -7.82 27.52
C ARG A 79 9.42 -8.01 26.01
N HIS A 80 10.34 -8.83 25.49
CA HIS A 80 10.42 -9.11 24.04
C HIS A 80 9.09 -9.65 23.46
N ARG A 81 8.32 -10.44 24.22
CA ARG A 81 6.99 -10.93 23.76
C ARG A 81 5.89 -9.88 23.85
N LEU A 82 6.01 -8.93 24.77
CA LEU A 82 5.02 -7.86 25.00
C LEU A 82 5.21 -6.70 24.02
N LEU A 83 6.45 -6.22 23.90
CA LEU A 83 6.84 -4.99 23.20
C LEU A 83 7.17 -5.27 21.72
N ARG A 84 6.17 -5.70 20.95
CA ARG A 84 6.30 -5.95 19.51
C ARG A 84 6.51 -4.65 18.72
N GLY A 85 7.07 -4.73 17.52
CA GLY A 85 7.23 -3.55 16.65
C GLY A 85 8.37 -2.58 16.99
N ARG A 86 8.98 -2.64 18.19
CA ARG A 86 10.14 -1.77 18.50
C ARG A 86 11.33 -2.02 17.56
N GLU A 87 11.61 -3.27 17.23
CA GLU A 87 12.69 -3.64 16.29
C GLU A 87 12.33 -3.27 14.84
N ASP A 88 11.05 -3.38 14.47
CA ASP A 88 10.56 -2.93 13.17
C ASP A 88 10.71 -1.40 13.06
N MET A 89 10.36 -0.64 14.10
CA MET A 89 10.57 0.80 14.17
C MET A 89 12.04 1.17 13.97
N LEU A 90 12.95 0.49 14.66
CA LEU A 90 14.41 0.69 14.49
C LEU A 90 14.84 0.40 13.06
N GLY A 91 14.36 -0.68 12.44
CA GLY A 91 14.63 -1.01 11.04
C GLY A 91 14.12 0.04 10.07
N LEU A 92 12.93 0.61 10.31
CA LEU A 92 12.35 1.68 9.48
C LEU A 92 13.14 2.98 9.58
N VAL A 93 13.47 3.44 10.78
CA VAL A 93 14.28 4.67 10.94
C VAL A 93 15.69 4.46 10.40
N ALA A 94 16.27 3.27 10.56
CA ALA A 94 17.57 2.94 9.99
C ALA A 94 17.55 2.97 8.46
N ALA A 95 16.51 2.42 7.83
CA ALA A 95 16.36 2.47 6.38
C ALA A 95 16.24 3.91 5.86
N GLN A 96 15.48 4.76 6.57
CA GLN A 96 15.35 6.18 6.24
C GLN A 96 16.66 6.96 6.45
N LEU A 97 17.41 6.67 7.51
CA LEU A 97 18.73 7.27 7.74
C LEU A 97 19.74 6.88 6.67
N LYS A 98 19.77 5.61 6.24
CA LYS A 98 20.61 5.16 5.11
C LYS A 98 20.27 5.93 3.84
N TYR A 99 18.98 6.01 3.50
CA TYR A 99 18.50 6.76 2.33
C TYR A 99 18.94 8.23 2.37
N LYS A 100 18.85 8.89 3.54
CA LYS A 100 19.30 10.28 3.73
C LYS A 100 20.82 10.44 3.58
N VAL A 101 21.61 9.48 4.04
CA VAL A 101 23.07 9.49 3.88
C VAL A 101 23.46 9.30 2.41
N GLU A 102 22.80 8.37 1.71
CA GLU A 102 23.01 8.11 0.27
C GLU A 102 22.67 9.34 -0.58
N ASN A 103 21.62 10.09 -0.22
CA ASN A 103 21.23 11.35 -0.87
C ASN A 103 21.98 12.59 -0.35
N ARG A 104 22.95 12.42 0.55
CA ARG A 104 23.78 13.49 1.14
C ARG A 104 23.02 14.53 1.98
N ASP A 105 21.83 14.19 2.47
CA ASP A 105 21.07 15.01 3.43
C ASP A 105 21.69 14.98 4.83
N ILE A 106 22.33 13.86 5.18
CA ILE A 106 23.04 13.66 6.45
C ILE A 106 24.46 13.23 6.14
N LYS A 107 25.45 13.85 6.81
CA LYS A 107 26.84 13.41 6.71
C LYS A 107 27.03 12.09 7.45
N ALA A 108 27.61 11.10 6.77
CA ALA A 108 27.93 9.81 7.37
C ALA A 108 28.80 9.97 8.64
N GLY A 109 28.49 9.22 9.70
CA GLY A 109 29.23 9.28 10.96
C GLY A 109 28.99 10.54 11.79
N LYS A 110 28.05 11.42 11.39
CA LYS A 110 27.73 12.68 12.10
C LYS A 110 26.31 12.74 12.66
N ALA A 111 25.59 11.62 12.62
CA ALA A 111 24.23 11.56 13.16
C ALA A 111 24.24 11.56 14.69
N VAL A 112 23.35 12.34 15.30
CA VAL A 112 23.08 12.34 16.74
C VAL A 112 21.74 11.66 17.00
N TRP A 113 21.72 10.68 17.90
CA TRP A 113 20.52 9.93 18.28
C TRP A 113 20.16 10.17 19.75
N VAL A 114 18.88 10.44 20.04
CA VAL A 114 18.33 10.47 21.40
C VAL A 114 17.24 9.39 21.54
N ASP A 115 17.41 8.45 22.47
CA ASP A 115 16.40 7.44 22.82
C ASP A 115 15.72 7.81 24.15
N VAL A 116 14.44 8.21 24.07
CA VAL A 116 13.66 8.73 25.20
C VAL A 116 12.84 7.61 25.83
N GLY A 117 13.08 7.35 27.11
CA GLY A 117 12.58 6.17 27.82
C GLY A 117 13.31 4.90 27.38
N GLY A 118 14.64 4.97 27.22
CA GLY A 118 15.43 3.88 26.65
C GLY A 118 15.62 2.67 27.57
N GLY A 119 15.19 2.75 28.84
CA GLY A 119 15.22 1.66 29.80
C GLY A 119 16.60 1.02 29.95
N THR A 120 16.68 -0.29 29.71
CA THR A 120 17.90 -1.11 29.82
C THR A 120 18.91 -0.88 28.69
N GLY A 121 18.64 0.04 27.75
CA GLY A 121 19.48 0.29 26.58
C GLY A 121 19.31 -0.73 25.46
N TYR A 122 18.28 -1.59 25.53
CA TYR A 122 18.04 -2.64 24.54
C TYR A 122 17.90 -2.11 23.11
N ASN A 123 17.17 -1.01 22.89
CA ASN A 123 16.95 -0.49 21.54
C ASN A 123 18.25 -0.01 20.88
N ILE A 124 19.13 0.60 21.67
CA ILE A 124 20.47 1.01 21.22
C ILE A 124 21.28 -0.23 20.84
N GLU A 125 21.24 -1.30 21.64
CA GLU A 125 21.87 -2.56 21.24
C GLU A 125 21.27 -3.13 19.93
N ALA A 126 19.95 -3.24 19.85
CA ALA A 126 19.22 -3.81 18.73
C ALA A 126 19.41 -3.02 17.41
N MET A 127 19.65 -1.71 17.49
CA MET A 127 19.98 -0.89 16.32
C MET A 127 21.21 -1.42 15.56
N SER A 128 22.14 -2.11 16.24
CA SER A 128 23.34 -2.69 15.61
C SER A 128 23.05 -3.74 14.54
N ALA A 129 21.86 -4.35 14.57
CA ALA A 129 21.41 -5.23 13.50
C ALA A 129 21.17 -4.49 12.17
N TYR A 130 20.92 -3.18 12.23
CA TYR A 130 20.60 -2.34 11.07
C TYR A 130 21.70 -1.34 10.74
N LEU A 131 22.30 -0.70 11.75
CA LEU A 131 23.32 0.34 11.64
C LEU A 131 24.38 0.17 12.75
N PRO A 132 25.68 0.19 12.43
CA PRO A 132 26.75 0.07 13.44
C PRO A 132 26.75 1.30 14.34
N VAL A 133 26.37 1.12 15.61
CA VAL A 133 26.12 2.24 16.54
C VAL A 133 27.37 3.08 16.79
N ASP A 134 28.52 2.43 16.93
CA ASP A 134 29.83 3.02 17.21
C ASP A 134 30.42 3.83 16.04
N LYS A 135 29.96 3.56 14.82
CA LYS A 135 30.51 4.17 13.59
C LYS A 135 29.53 5.09 12.86
N PHE A 136 28.25 4.77 12.92
CA PHE A 136 27.22 5.53 12.21
C PHE A 136 26.84 6.80 12.96
N PHE A 137 26.75 6.71 14.29
CA PHE A 137 26.37 7.83 15.14
C PHE A 137 27.62 8.46 15.76
N ASP A 138 27.67 9.78 15.70
CA ASP A 138 28.70 10.57 16.39
C ASP A 138 28.45 10.55 17.90
N GLN A 139 27.18 10.57 18.30
CA GLN A 139 26.77 10.50 19.69
C GLN A 139 25.35 9.91 19.83
N VAL A 140 25.16 9.07 20.85
CA VAL A 140 23.85 8.53 21.24
C VAL A 140 23.58 8.88 22.70
N TYR A 141 22.40 9.40 22.98
CA TYR A 141 21.93 9.73 24.31
C TYR A 141 20.76 8.82 24.69
N LEU A 142 20.90 8.06 25.77
CA LEU A 142 19.78 7.37 26.41
C LEU A 142 19.24 8.24 27.54
N VAL A 143 17.95 8.54 27.53
CA VAL A 143 17.28 9.31 28.58
C VAL A 143 16.25 8.42 29.26
N ASP A 144 16.38 8.19 30.55
CA ASP A 144 15.40 7.40 31.32
C ASP A 144 15.27 7.94 32.75
N LEU A 145 14.10 7.73 33.36
CA LEU A 145 13.80 8.21 34.71
C LEU A 145 14.21 7.22 35.80
N SER A 146 14.36 5.92 35.47
CA SER A 146 14.70 4.86 36.44
C SER A 146 16.22 4.69 36.61
N PRO A 147 16.76 4.91 37.82
CA PRO A 147 18.18 4.68 38.09
C PRO A 147 18.59 3.21 37.89
N SER A 148 17.75 2.25 38.28
CA SER A 148 18.06 0.83 38.13
C SER A 148 18.16 0.40 36.67
N LEU A 149 17.26 0.87 35.80
CA LEU A 149 17.35 0.59 34.36
C LEU A 149 18.55 1.28 33.71
N CYS A 150 18.83 2.53 34.10
CA CYS A 150 20.01 3.26 33.63
C CYS A 150 21.31 2.52 33.98
N GLU A 151 21.38 1.91 35.16
CA GLU A 151 22.56 1.15 35.57
C GLU A 151 22.77 -0.10 34.71
N VAL A 152 21.69 -0.83 34.42
CA VAL A 152 21.75 -1.96 33.46
C VAL A 152 22.19 -1.48 32.07
N ALA A 153 21.72 -0.31 31.63
CA ALA A 153 22.14 0.27 30.35
C ALA A 153 23.64 0.61 30.32
N ARG A 154 24.18 1.21 31.39
CA ARG A 154 25.62 1.50 31.49
C ARG A 154 26.46 0.23 31.40
N GLN A 155 26.12 -0.79 32.19
CA GLN A 155 26.80 -2.08 32.17
C GLN A 155 26.73 -2.74 30.79
N ARG A 156 25.58 -2.63 30.10
CA ARG A 156 25.40 -3.12 28.72
C ARG A 156 26.35 -2.43 27.75
N PHE A 157 26.43 -1.11 27.77
CA PHE A 157 27.26 -0.35 26.82
C PHE A 157 28.76 -0.48 27.14
N GLU A 158 29.13 -0.60 28.41
CA GLU A 158 30.50 -0.91 28.82
C GLU A 158 30.93 -2.29 28.29
N ARG A 159 30.08 -3.32 28.45
CA ARG A 159 30.30 -4.66 27.89
C ARG A 159 30.44 -4.64 26.36
N LEU A 160 29.66 -3.81 25.66
CA LEU A 160 29.72 -3.66 24.21
C LEU A 160 30.90 -2.77 23.75
N GLY A 161 31.58 -2.09 24.67
CA GLY A 161 32.73 -1.22 24.38
C GLY A 161 32.37 0.11 23.71
N TRP A 162 31.11 0.56 23.79
CA TRP A 162 30.66 1.77 23.11
C TRP A 162 30.96 3.02 23.92
N LYS A 163 31.76 3.92 23.33
CA LYS A 163 32.21 5.17 23.96
C LYS A 163 31.38 6.39 23.55
N ASN A 164 30.62 6.28 22.47
CA ASN A 164 29.76 7.33 21.94
C ASN A 164 28.33 7.26 22.49
N VAL A 165 28.07 6.47 23.53
CA VAL A 165 26.74 6.32 24.15
C VAL A 165 26.77 6.89 25.56
N THR A 166 25.85 7.80 25.87
CA THR A 166 25.75 8.43 27.19
C THR A 166 24.38 8.16 27.80
N VAL A 167 24.38 7.63 29.03
CA VAL A 167 23.16 7.32 29.81
C VAL A 167 22.85 8.45 30.78
N LEU A 168 21.72 9.11 30.57
CA LEU A 168 21.23 10.25 31.35
C LEU A 168 20.00 9.82 32.16
N CYS A 169 20.20 9.65 33.47
CA CYS A 169 19.13 9.33 34.41
C CYS A 169 18.38 10.61 34.81
N GLN A 170 17.43 11.05 33.99
CA GLN A 170 16.67 12.28 34.20
C GLN A 170 15.29 12.20 33.56
N ASP A 171 14.43 13.14 33.97
CA ASP A 171 13.11 13.29 33.39
C ASP A 171 13.19 13.78 31.93
N ALA A 172 12.45 13.14 31.02
CA ALA A 172 12.36 13.52 29.61
C ALA A 172 11.89 14.98 29.41
N ARG A 173 11.10 15.51 30.35
CA ARG A 173 10.61 16.91 30.35
C ARG A 173 11.77 17.91 30.55
N SER A 174 12.73 17.58 31.40
CA SER A 174 13.88 18.44 31.71
C SER A 174 15.09 18.20 30.81
N PHE A 175 15.18 17.06 30.13
CA PHE A 175 16.29 16.75 29.21
C PHE A 175 16.58 17.90 28.25
N ARG A 176 17.86 18.24 28.08
CA ARG A 176 18.40 19.14 27.06
C ARG A 176 19.63 18.47 26.44
N LEU A 177 19.85 18.70 25.14
CA LEU A 177 21.08 18.23 24.49
C LEU A 177 22.28 18.98 25.09
N PRO A 178 23.35 18.28 25.51
CA PRO A 178 24.55 18.94 26.03
C PRO A 178 25.17 19.89 25.01
N GLU A 179 25.59 21.08 25.46
CA GLU A 179 26.33 22.01 24.60
C GLU A 179 27.69 21.40 24.23
N ARG A 180 27.97 21.26 22.92
CA ARG A 180 29.30 20.89 22.45
C ARG A 180 30.23 22.10 22.57
N GLN A 181 31.45 21.87 23.06
CA GLN A 181 32.50 22.91 23.04
C GLN A 181 32.72 23.37 21.61
N VAL A 182 32.33 24.62 21.33
CA VAL A 182 32.59 25.28 20.05
C VAL A 182 34.08 25.58 20.00
N ASP A 183 34.76 25.09 18.97
CA ASP A 183 36.15 25.45 18.68
C ASP A 183 36.21 26.98 18.48
N PRO A 184 36.95 27.75 19.29
CA PRO A 184 36.90 29.22 19.30
C PRO A 184 37.35 29.87 17.99
N LYS A 185 37.84 29.10 17.01
CA LYS A 185 38.18 29.54 15.65
C LYS A 185 37.05 29.37 14.61
N SER A 186 35.94 28.73 14.97
CA SER A 186 34.76 28.58 14.11
C SER A 186 33.84 29.79 14.27
N SER A 187 33.90 30.75 13.35
CA SER A 187 33.09 31.98 13.36
C SER A 187 31.60 31.79 13.05
N ASN A 188 31.05 30.56 13.15
CA ASN A 188 29.64 30.32 12.95
C ASN A 188 28.91 30.24 14.29
N SER A 189 27.99 31.18 14.47
CA SER A 189 27.07 31.36 15.60
C SER A 189 26.59 30.06 16.25
N ALA A 190 26.53 30.05 17.58
CA ALA A 190 25.93 29.03 18.45
C ALA A 190 24.86 28.16 17.75
N THR A 191 25.28 27.04 17.16
CA THR A 191 24.35 26.05 16.64
C THR A 191 23.81 25.28 17.84
N THR A 192 22.55 25.52 18.18
CA THR A 192 21.81 24.64 19.10
C THR A 192 21.94 23.21 18.58
N ASP A 193 22.61 22.33 19.34
CA ASP A 193 22.83 20.94 18.95
C ASP A 193 21.46 20.27 18.87
N ARG A 194 21.05 19.84 17.68
CA ARG A 194 19.76 19.19 17.41
C ARG A 194 20.00 17.75 16.99
N ALA A 195 19.09 16.84 17.32
CA ALA A 195 19.23 15.43 16.96
C ALA A 195 18.83 15.15 15.50
N ASP A 196 19.48 14.17 14.88
CA ASP A 196 19.08 13.63 13.57
C ASP A 196 18.04 12.53 13.73
N LEU A 197 18.09 11.79 14.85
CA LEU A 197 17.12 10.76 15.19
C LEU A 197 16.67 10.95 16.65
N MET A 198 15.37 10.87 16.87
CA MET A 198 14.78 10.70 18.20
C MET A 198 13.90 9.46 18.21
N THR A 199 13.95 8.65 19.27
CA THR A 199 13.11 7.46 19.40
C THR A 199 12.35 7.42 20.72
N MET A 200 11.14 6.86 20.68
CA MET A 200 10.30 6.56 21.84
C MET A 200 9.68 5.18 21.67
N SER A 201 10.12 4.21 22.47
CA SER A 201 9.61 2.83 22.40
C SER A 201 8.87 2.50 23.68
N TYR A 202 7.55 2.50 23.64
CA TYR A 202 6.66 2.20 24.76
C TYR A 202 6.89 3.10 25.98
N SER A 203 7.32 4.33 25.71
CA SER A 203 7.59 5.36 26.72
C SER A 203 6.56 6.48 26.70
N LEU A 204 5.94 6.79 25.55
CA LEU A 204 4.95 7.87 25.45
C LEU A 204 3.68 7.56 26.26
N SER A 205 3.25 6.30 26.29
CA SER A 205 2.12 5.84 27.11
C SER A 205 2.41 5.86 28.62
N MET A 206 3.69 5.88 29.01
CA MET A 206 4.14 5.92 30.41
C MET A 206 4.41 7.33 30.95
N ILE A 207 4.41 8.36 30.10
CA ILE A 207 4.68 9.76 30.51
C ILE A 207 3.34 10.48 30.73
N PRO A 208 2.97 10.90 31.96
CA PRO A 208 1.73 11.62 32.22
C PRO A 208 1.62 12.92 31.43
N ASP A 209 2.59 13.83 31.57
CA ASP A 209 2.60 15.15 30.91
C ASP A 209 3.26 15.11 29.52
N TYR A 210 2.77 14.22 28.67
CA TYR A 210 3.39 13.92 27.37
C TYR A 210 3.42 15.12 26.40
N TYR A 211 2.51 16.09 26.54
CA TYR A 211 2.47 17.30 25.70
C TYR A 211 3.81 18.03 25.70
N SER A 212 4.36 18.30 26.90
CA SER A 212 5.63 19.01 27.08
C SER A 212 6.82 18.28 26.44
N VAL A 213 6.80 16.93 26.49
CA VAL A 213 7.83 16.09 25.86
C VAL A 213 7.71 16.18 24.35
N VAL A 214 6.52 15.95 23.78
CA VAL A 214 6.28 15.99 22.31
C VAL A 214 6.59 17.38 21.74
N ASP A 215 6.17 18.46 22.41
CA ASP A 215 6.50 19.82 22.03
C ASP A 215 8.00 20.04 21.99
N SER A 216 8.71 19.52 22.99
CA SER A 216 10.14 19.73 23.05
C SER A 216 10.95 18.84 22.12
N LEU A 217 10.44 17.69 21.70
CA LEU A 217 11.05 16.92 20.61
C LEU A 217 11.03 17.73 19.31
N THR A 218 9.95 18.48 19.06
CA THR A 218 9.79 19.31 17.85
C THR A 218 10.90 20.36 17.74
N SER A 219 11.25 21.03 18.85
CA SER A 219 12.29 22.07 18.84
C SER A 219 13.72 21.53 18.80
N ARG A 220 13.91 20.26 19.20
CA ARG A 220 15.23 19.63 19.31
C ARG A 220 15.58 18.72 18.13
N LEU A 221 14.62 18.42 17.26
CA LEU A 221 14.85 17.66 16.05
C LEU A 221 15.39 18.59 14.95
N LYS A 222 16.41 18.14 14.21
CA LYS A 222 16.88 18.85 13.02
C LYS A 222 15.75 18.95 11.98
N PRO A 223 15.74 19.97 11.10
CA PRO A 223 14.77 20.08 10.02
C PRO A 223 14.72 18.83 9.10
N THR A 224 15.85 18.13 8.93
CA THR A 224 15.95 16.87 8.18
C THR A 224 15.85 15.62 9.04
N GLY A 225 15.65 15.78 10.36
CA GLY A 225 15.67 14.70 11.35
C GLY A 225 14.42 13.84 11.32
N LEU A 226 14.51 12.70 12.01
CA LEU A 226 13.47 11.68 12.08
C LEU A 226 13.05 11.40 13.52
N LEU A 227 11.76 11.10 13.70
CA LEU A 227 11.19 10.66 14.97
C LEU A 227 10.62 9.24 14.80
N GLY A 228 11.15 8.27 15.53
CA GLY A 228 10.62 6.91 15.57
C GLY A 228 9.85 6.63 16.85
N VAL A 229 8.55 6.36 16.77
CA VAL A 229 7.72 6.01 17.93
C VAL A 229 7.10 4.65 17.72
N CYS A 230 7.18 3.78 18.74
CA CYS A 230 6.43 2.54 18.81
C CYS A 230 5.70 2.52 20.15
N ASP A 231 4.37 2.48 20.18
CA ASP A 231 3.63 2.48 21.44
C ASP A 231 2.26 1.81 21.32
N PHE A 232 1.61 1.58 22.47
CA PHE A 232 0.24 1.11 22.56
C PHE A 232 -0.75 2.22 22.19
N TYR A 233 -1.92 1.82 21.71
CA TYR A 233 -2.98 2.78 21.41
C TYR A 233 -4.38 2.16 21.50
N VAL A 234 -5.39 3.02 21.62
CA VAL A 234 -6.80 2.65 21.57
C VAL A 234 -7.57 3.77 20.87
N GLN A 235 -7.85 3.61 19.57
CA GLN A 235 -8.53 4.62 18.76
C GLN A 235 -9.91 4.15 18.28
N ASN A 236 -10.87 5.06 18.22
CA ASN A 236 -12.13 4.85 17.51
C ASN A 236 -11.97 5.36 16.06
N ILE A 237 -12.65 4.73 15.11
CA ILE A 237 -12.54 5.12 13.70
C ILE A 237 -13.23 6.46 13.45
N VAL A 238 -14.30 6.75 14.19
CA VAL A 238 -15.03 8.03 14.10
C VAL A 238 -14.08 9.20 14.36
N ASP A 239 -13.24 9.10 15.39
CA ASP A 239 -12.32 10.16 15.82
C ASP A 239 -11.20 10.45 14.79
N VAL A 240 -10.89 9.49 13.92
CA VAL A 240 -9.80 9.57 12.94
C VAL A 240 -10.33 9.83 11.52
N SER A 241 -11.61 9.53 11.26
CA SER A 241 -12.20 9.56 9.91
C SER A 241 -12.14 10.94 9.21
N CYS A 242 -12.07 12.02 9.97
CA CYS A 242 -11.95 13.39 9.45
C CYS A 242 -10.51 13.84 9.16
N ARG A 243 -9.50 12.99 9.37
CA ARG A 243 -8.08 13.37 9.28
C ARG A 243 -7.43 12.82 8.01
N ASN A 244 -6.96 13.71 7.16
CA ASN A 244 -6.28 13.43 5.88
C ASN A 244 -4.74 13.45 5.95
N TYR A 245 -4.16 13.84 7.09
CA TYR A 245 -2.71 13.93 7.31
C TYR A 245 -2.08 12.70 7.96
N THR A 246 -2.91 11.69 8.25
CA THR A 246 -2.46 10.43 8.81
C THR A 246 -1.80 9.56 7.73
N GLY A 247 -1.03 8.55 8.14
CA GLY A 247 -0.42 7.58 7.24
C GLY A 247 -1.36 6.47 6.75
N GLY A 248 -2.68 6.66 6.83
CA GLY A 248 -3.71 5.69 6.48
C GLY A 248 -4.51 5.18 7.69
N ALA A 249 -5.73 4.72 7.46
CA ALA A 249 -6.69 4.34 8.50
C ALA A 249 -6.73 2.82 8.81
N PHE A 250 -6.05 2.00 8.01
CA PHE A 250 -6.05 0.54 8.15
C PHE A 250 -5.61 0.10 9.56
N ASN A 251 -6.32 -0.89 10.13
CA ASN A 251 -6.15 -1.42 11.49
C ASN A 251 -6.21 -0.38 12.64
N ARG A 252 -6.51 0.90 12.40
CA ARG A 252 -6.61 1.91 13.48
C ARG A 252 -7.82 1.72 14.39
N HIS A 253 -8.91 1.14 13.89
CA HIS A 253 -10.10 0.93 14.71
C HIS A 253 -9.87 -0.12 15.80
N VAL A 254 -10.22 0.23 17.04
CA VAL A 254 -10.35 -0.71 18.16
C VAL A 254 -11.79 -0.65 18.65
N ASN A 255 -12.45 -1.81 18.67
CA ASN A 255 -13.85 -1.90 19.09
C ASN A 255 -14.02 -1.50 20.58
N TRP A 256 -15.24 -1.11 20.96
CA TRP A 256 -15.50 -0.58 22.30
C TRP A 256 -15.09 -1.53 23.44
N LEU A 257 -15.41 -2.82 23.34
CA LEU A 257 -15.06 -3.83 24.35
C LEU A 257 -13.55 -3.92 24.55
N SER A 258 -12.79 -4.00 23.45
CA SER A 258 -11.34 -4.09 23.48
C SER A 258 -10.71 -2.79 24.00
N ARG A 259 -11.24 -1.62 23.65
CA ARG A 259 -10.77 -0.34 24.21
C ARG A 259 -10.99 -0.28 25.71
N ALA A 260 -12.18 -0.64 26.20
CA ALA A 260 -12.50 -0.64 27.63
C ALA A 260 -11.60 -1.62 28.39
N PHE A 261 -11.45 -2.84 27.88
CA PHE A 261 -10.61 -3.86 28.47
C PHE A 261 -9.14 -3.42 28.54
N TRP A 262 -8.53 -3.02 27.41
CA TRP A 262 -7.12 -2.64 27.39
C TRP A 262 -6.84 -1.40 28.21
N ARG A 263 -7.73 -0.40 28.21
CA ARG A 263 -7.58 0.77 29.10
C ARG A 263 -7.53 0.36 30.56
N ALA A 264 -8.53 -0.40 31.02
CA ALA A 264 -8.57 -0.86 32.41
C ALA A 264 -7.35 -1.74 32.76
N TRP A 265 -6.95 -2.62 31.85
CA TRP A 265 -5.81 -3.51 32.04
C TRP A 265 -4.50 -2.75 32.26
N PHE A 266 -4.20 -1.79 31.39
CA PHE A 266 -2.94 -1.04 31.45
C PHE A 266 -2.93 0.04 32.55
N ASP A 267 -4.10 0.50 33.00
CA ASP A 267 -4.22 1.42 34.13
C ASP A 267 -3.68 0.80 35.44
N PHE A 268 -3.81 -0.54 35.62
CA PHE A 268 -3.19 -1.26 36.74
C PHE A 268 -1.66 -1.11 36.77
N ASP A 269 -1.01 -0.99 35.61
CA ASP A 269 0.44 -0.80 35.45
C ASP A 269 0.82 0.70 35.32
N ARG A 270 -0.12 1.62 35.57
CA ARG A 270 0.03 3.08 35.35
C ARG A 270 0.43 3.46 33.92
N VAL A 271 0.05 2.64 32.95
CA VAL A 271 0.27 2.90 31.53
C VAL A 271 -1.02 3.47 30.94
N ASN A 272 -0.96 4.72 30.47
CA ASN A 272 -2.15 5.45 30.04
C ASN A 272 -2.42 5.24 28.55
N LEU A 273 -3.34 4.32 28.22
CA LEU A 273 -3.78 4.08 26.85
C LEU A 273 -4.88 5.08 26.43
N GLU A 274 -4.45 6.21 25.87
CA GLU A 274 -5.34 7.22 25.32
C GLU A 274 -5.09 7.46 23.83
N ALA A 275 -6.17 7.69 23.07
CA ALA A 275 -6.09 8.05 21.64
C ALA A 275 -5.31 9.36 21.43
N ALA A 276 -5.50 10.32 22.35
CA ALA A 276 -4.94 11.66 22.28
C ALA A 276 -3.40 11.68 22.16
N ARG A 277 -2.70 10.68 22.71
CA ARG A 277 -1.24 10.58 22.66
C ARG A 277 -0.71 10.45 21.23
N ARG A 278 -1.27 9.49 20.48
CA ARG A 278 -0.94 9.30 19.05
C ARG A 278 -1.45 10.48 18.23
N ASP A 279 -2.64 10.99 18.55
CA ASP A 279 -3.25 12.10 17.83
C ASP A 279 -2.40 13.37 17.91
N TYR A 280 -1.92 13.70 19.11
CA TYR A 280 -1.07 14.85 19.33
C TYR A 280 0.30 14.69 18.66
N LEU A 281 0.86 13.49 18.70
CA LEU A 281 2.09 13.15 17.97
C LEU A 281 1.93 13.39 16.46
N GLU A 282 0.87 12.83 15.86
CA GLU A 282 0.59 13.00 14.43
C GLU A 282 0.18 14.44 14.07
N TYR A 283 -0.27 15.26 15.02
CA TYR A 283 -0.54 16.69 14.82
C TYR A 283 0.74 17.55 14.85
N LYS A 284 1.72 17.18 15.69
CA LYS A 284 2.97 17.93 15.86
C LYS A 284 4.04 17.59 14.82
N PHE A 285 3.94 16.43 14.17
CA PHE A 285 4.93 15.93 13.21
C PHE A 285 4.29 15.57 11.86
N GLY A 286 5.06 15.68 10.78
CA GLY A 286 4.70 15.15 9.48
C GLY A 286 4.87 13.63 9.43
N THR A 287 3.89 12.91 8.88
CA THR A 287 3.92 11.43 8.84
C THR A 287 4.68 10.93 7.62
N VAL A 288 5.83 10.27 7.83
CA VAL A 288 6.58 9.57 6.77
C VAL A 288 6.00 8.16 6.57
N ILE A 289 5.99 7.36 7.65
CA ILE A 289 5.41 6.02 7.70
C ILE A 289 4.61 5.88 8.98
N SER A 290 3.43 5.29 8.88
CA SER A 290 2.63 4.87 10.03
C SER A 290 2.08 3.47 9.77
N ALA A 291 2.24 2.59 10.75
CA ALA A 291 1.66 1.25 10.74
C ALA A 291 0.94 0.95 12.07
N SER A 292 -0.12 0.16 12.02
CA SER A 292 -0.91 -0.25 13.19
C SER A 292 -1.12 -1.76 13.18
N GLU A 293 -0.74 -2.41 14.27
CA GLU A 293 -0.63 -3.87 14.37
C GLU A 293 -1.22 -4.40 15.69
N ARG A 294 -1.31 -5.73 15.80
CA ARG A 294 -1.85 -6.41 16.99
C ARG A 294 -0.90 -7.49 17.48
N ASN A 295 -0.62 -7.48 18.78
CA ASN A 295 0.14 -8.56 19.41
C ASN A 295 -0.80 -9.71 19.81
N TYR A 296 -1.11 -10.60 18.86
CA TYR A 296 -2.03 -11.73 19.08
C TYR A 296 -1.50 -12.78 20.07
N ALA A 297 -0.19 -12.86 20.30
CA ALA A 297 0.38 -13.78 21.28
C ALA A 297 -0.08 -13.47 22.73
N LEU A 298 -0.58 -12.26 22.98
CA LEU A 298 -1.07 -11.80 24.28
C LEU A 298 -2.50 -11.23 24.18
N GLY A 299 -3.35 -11.86 23.36
CA GLY A 299 -4.76 -11.47 23.25
C GLY A 299 -5.07 -10.32 22.29
N GLY A 300 -4.10 -9.91 21.45
CA GLY A 300 -4.31 -8.90 20.42
C GLY A 300 -4.10 -7.48 20.90
N ILE A 301 -3.05 -7.23 21.69
CA ILE A 301 -2.74 -5.89 22.22
C ILE A 301 -2.47 -4.93 21.05
N PRO A 302 -3.21 -3.81 20.93
CA PRO A 302 -3.01 -2.82 19.87
C PRO A 302 -1.75 -1.99 20.09
N TYR A 303 -0.87 -1.96 19.08
CA TYR A 303 0.31 -1.10 19.05
C TYR A 303 0.48 -0.47 17.66
N TYR A 304 1.18 0.65 17.60
CA TYR A 304 1.48 1.34 16.36
C TYR A 304 2.97 1.63 16.25
N ILE A 305 3.43 1.77 15.01
CA ILE A 305 4.75 2.27 14.66
C ILE A 305 4.54 3.55 13.87
N PHE A 306 5.24 4.61 14.24
CA PHE A 306 5.21 5.92 13.60
C PHE A 306 6.63 6.38 13.32
N VAL A 307 6.92 6.69 12.06
CA VAL A 307 8.11 7.40 11.63
C VAL A 307 7.67 8.76 11.15
N GLY A 308 8.05 9.79 11.90
CA GLY A 308 7.73 11.18 11.64
C GLY A 308 8.94 12.01 11.27
N CYS A 309 8.65 13.22 10.81
CA CYS A 309 9.62 14.28 10.54
C CYS A 309 9.04 15.62 11.02
N PRO A 310 9.84 16.70 11.10
CA PRO A 310 9.32 18.02 11.40
C PRO A 310 8.11 18.38 10.52
N LYS A 311 7.09 18.99 11.14
CA LYS A 311 5.83 19.35 10.47
C LYS A 311 6.03 20.33 9.31
N GLU A 312 6.98 21.25 9.46
CA GLU A 312 7.36 22.22 8.44
C GLU A 312 8.36 21.58 7.47
N ILE A 313 8.08 21.69 6.15
CA ILE A 313 8.97 21.15 5.12
C ILE A 313 10.24 22.01 5.08
N ALA A 314 11.36 21.42 5.50
CA ALA A 314 12.65 22.08 5.73
C ALA A 314 13.32 22.70 4.48
N SER A 315 12.83 22.40 3.28
CA SER A 315 13.43 22.85 2.02
C SER A 315 12.64 24.02 1.40
N ALA A 316 13.15 25.24 1.65
CA ALA A 316 13.00 26.48 0.86
C ALA A 316 11.81 27.44 1.20
N PRO A 317 11.91 28.73 0.78
CA PRO A 317 11.15 29.86 1.33
C PRO A 317 9.66 29.76 0.96
N SER A 318 8.82 29.92 1.99
CA SER A 318 7.37 29.67 2.01
C SER A 318 6.97 28.24 1.58
N SER A 319 6.35 27.49 2.50
CA SER A 319 5.76 26.16 2.26
C SER A 319 4.86 26.11 1.01
N HIS A 320 4.30 27.25 0.62
CA HIS A 320 3.51 27.43 -0.60
C HIS A 320 4.28 27.12 -1.88
N ALA A 321 5.52 27.60 -2.07
CA ALA A 321 6.26 27.41 -3.31
C ALA A 321 6.55 25.92 -3.60
N THR A 322 6.86 25.15 -2.56
CA THR A 322 7.09 23.69 -2.67
C THR A 322 5.79 22.95 -3.00
N ILE A 323 4.68 23.36 -2.39
CA ILE A 323 3.35 22.78 -2.66
C ILE A 323 2.92 23.09 -4.11
N GLU A 324 3.14 24.31 -4.60
CA GLU A 324 2.86 24.71 -5.98
C GLU A 324 3.71 23.94 -6.99
N LYS A 325 5.01 23.74 -6.69
CA LYS A 325 5.89 22.92 -7.52
C LYS A 325 5.40 21.48 -7.59
N LEU A 326 4.95 20.93 -6.46
CA LEU A 326 4.43 19.58 -6.40
C LEU A 326 3.09 19.47 -7.16
N ASP A 327 2.20 20.44 -7.00
CA ASP A 327 0.93 20.54 -7.73
C ASP A 327 1.14 20.60 -9.24
N ALA A 328 2.04 21.47 -9.71
CA ALA A 328 2.41 21.54 -11.13
C ALA A 328 2.94 20.20 -11.64
N SER A 329 3.70 19.48 -10.81
CA SER A 329 4.17 18.13 -11.13
C SER A 329 3.03 17.11 -11.26
N PHE A 330 1.88 17.33 -10.62
CA PHE A 330 0.71 16.43 -10.66
C PHE A 330 -0.28 16.78 -11.78
N THR A 331 -0.47 18.06 -12.11
CA THR A 331 -1.49 18.55 -13.05
C THR A 331 -1.02 18.77 -14.48
N GLU A 332 0.26 18.50 -14.76
CA GLU A 332 0.92 18.78 -16.05
C GLU A 332 1.00 20.27 -16.40
N SER A 333 0.89 21.14 -15.38
CA SER A 333 1.00 22.59 -15.58
C SER A 333 2.37 22.94 -16.18
N PRO A 334 2.43 23.75 -17.28
CA PRO A 334 3.66 24.03 -18.02
C PRO A 334 4.68 24.89 -17.26
N TYR A 335 4.36 25.37 -16.05
CA TYR A 335 4.99 26.56 -15.48
C TYR A 335 6.26 26.36 -14.64
N LEU A 336 6.82 25.15 -14.48
CA LEU A 336 8.03 25.00 -13.65
C LEU A 336 9.02 23.97 -14.20
N HIS A 337 9.87 24.40 -15.14
CA HIS A 337 11.21 23.83 -15.28
C HIS A 337 12.16 24.55 -14.31
N PRO A 338 13.09 23.87 -13.59
CA PRO A 338 13.73 24.45 -12.41
C PRO A 338 14.77 25.55 -12.64
N THR A 339 14.97 26.05 -13.85
CA THR A 339 16.19 26.80 -14.20
C THR A 339 15.98 28.21 -14.75
N THR A 340 14.77 28.61 -15.10
CA THR A 340 14.56 29.93 -15.73
C THR A 340 13.16 30.44 -15.43
N HIS A 341 13.00 31.75 -15.19
CA HIS A 341 11.72 32.47 -15.06
C HIS A 341 11.11 32.64 -13.67
N GLN A 342 11.81 33.33 -12.76
CA GLN A 342 11.17 34.02 -11.63
C GLN A 342 10.42 35.30 -12.03
N GLN A 343 10.67 35.86 -13.22
CA GLN A 343 10.10 37.14 -13.66
C GLN A 343 8.79 37.02 -14.48
N GLU A 344 8.52 35.87 -15.12
CA GLU A 344 7.29 35.67 -15.92
C GLU A 344 6.11 35.19 -15.08
N ALA A 345 6.38 34.58 -13.92
CA ALA A 345 5.36 34.09 -12.99
C ALA A 345 4.44 35.23 -12.48
N SER A 346 4.94 36.46 -12.38
CA SER A 346 4.20 37.60 -11.83
C SER A 346 3.13 38.14 -12.80
N GLN A 347 3.35 38.05 -14.11
CA GLN A 347 2.46 38.63 -15.12
C GLN A 347 1.41 37.62 -15.66
N ALA A 348 1.62 36.31 -15.45
CA ALA A 348 0.73 35.26 -15.97
C ALA A 348 -0.41 34.88 -15.01
N VAL A 349 -0.30 35.20 -13.72
CA VAL A 349 -1.32 34.91 -12.69
C VAL A 349 -2.67 35.60 -12.99
N GLU A 350 -2.66 36.74 -13.68
CA GLU A 350 -3.90 37.47 -14.01
C GLU A 350 -4.67 36.92 -15.24
N LYS A 351 -4.12 35.97 -16.01
CA LYS A 351 -4.73 35.56 -17.30
C LYS A 351 -5.14 34.09 -17.45
N SER A 352 -4.98 33.24 -16.44
CA SER A 352 -5.31 31.81 -16.60
C SER A 352 -6.72 31.43 -16.13
N THR A 353 -7.46 30.76 -17.01
CA THR A 353 -8.69 30.02 -16.74
C THR A 353 -8.62 29.23 -15.43
N SER A 354 -9.56 29.45 -14.50
CA SER A 354 -9.98 28.52 -13.42
C SER A 354 -8.94 27.42 -13.12
N GLU A 355 -7.93 27.71 -12.30
CA GLU A 355 -6.76 26.86 -12.10
C GLU A 355 -7.13 25.41 -11.78
N ILE A 356 -6.70 24.47 -12.63
CA ILE A 356 -6.85 23.03 -12.38
C ILE A 356 -5.83 22.64 -11.30
N ARG A 357 -6.32 22.18 -10.13
CA ARG A 357 -5.49 21.81 -8.97
C ARG A 357 -5.58 20.30 -8.68
N SER A 358 -4.49 19.74 -8.15
CA SER A 358 -4.45 18.33 -7.72
C SER A 358 -5.17 18.13 -6.38
N LYS A 359 -5.61 16.88 -6.11
CA LYS A 359 -6.16 16.49 -4.79
C LYS A 359 -5.18 16.75 -3.65
N ALA A 360 -3.90 16.49 -3.90
CA ALA A 360 -2.85 16.73 -2.93
C ALA A 360 -2.77 18.22 -2.58
N TYR A 361 -2.84 19.11 -3.57
CA TYR A 361 -2.86 20.55 -3.36
C TYR A 361 -4.10 21.02 -2.61
N GLU A 362 -5.30 20.61 -3.04
CA GLU A 362 -6.56 20.97 -2.35
C GLU A 362 -6.51 20.56 -0.86
N SER A 363 -6.07 19.32 -0.59
CA SER A 363 -5.92 18.79 0.77
C SER A 363 -4.84 19.55 1.57
N ALA A 364 -3.72 19.92 0.93
CA ALA A 364 -2.67 20.71 1.55
C ALA A 364 -3.13 22.12 1.94
N VAL A 365 -3.85 22.82 1.05
CA VAL A 365 -4.37 24.17 1.31
C VAL A 365 -5.34 24.16 2.49
N VAL A 366 -6.28 23.20 2.52
CA VAL A 366 -7.20 23.03 3.65
C VAL A 366 -6.43 22.81 4.94
N ASN A 367 -5.43 21.93 4.93
CA ASN A 367 -4.66 21.62 6.14
C ASN A 367 -3.84 22.81 6.62
N LEU A 368 -3.16 23.53 5.72
CA LEU A 368 -2.40 24.73 6.09
C LEU A 368 -3.31 25.81 6.69
N SER A 369 -4.51 26.02 6.13
CA SER A 369 -5.47 27.01 6.64
C SER A 369 -5.96 26.68 8.06
N ALA A 370 -5.99 25.38 8.40
CA ALA A 370 -6.38 24.88 9.71
C ALA A 370 -5.19 24.61 10.65
N ASN A 371 -3.96 24.99 10.26
CA ASN A 371 -2.72 24.66 10.97
C ASN A 371 -2.60 23.14 11.29
N LEU A 372 -3.03 22.30 10.35
CA LEU A 372 -2.86 20.85 10.37
C LEU A 372 -1.59 20.45 9.58
N PRO A 373 -0.96 19.31 9.89
CA PRO A 373 0.11 18.77 9.04
C PRO A 373 -0.38 18.51 7.63
N LEU A 374 0.55 18.48 6.67
CA LEU A 374 0.21 18.13 5.29
C LEU A 374 -0.15 16.63 5.19
N PRO A 375 -0.84 16.20 4.12
CA PRO A 375 -1.00 14.78 3.83
C PRO A 375 0.33 14.01 3.83
N SER A 376 0.32 12.76 4.29
CA SER A 376 1.55 11.94 4.41
C SER A 376 2.35 11.81 3.11
N SER A 377 1.70 11.90 1.95
CA SER A 377 2.34 11.92 0.62
C SER A 377 3.33 13.08 0.41
N PHE A 378 3.23 14.16 1.18
CA PHE A 378 4.16 15.31 1.11
C PHE A 378 5.45 15.07 1.88
N TYR A 379 5.46 14.14 2.84
CA TYR A 379 6.62 13.84 3.69
C TYR A 379 7.38 12.57 3.25
N GLN A 380 6.90 11.90 2.19
CA GLN A 380 7.55 10.72 1.62
C GLN A 380 8.72 11.12 0.72
N ASN A 381 9.71 10.24 0.60
CA ASN A 381 10.89 10.46 -0.24
C ASN A 381 10.55 10.53 -1.73
N HIS A 382 9.45 9.91 -2.12
CA HIS A 382 8.99 9.79 -3.50
C HIS A 382 7.55 10.28 -3.61
N HIS A 383 7.25 11.04 -4.66
CA HIS A 383 5.92 11.62 -4.87
C HIS A 383 5.18 11.00 -6.07
N TYR A 384 5.49 9.76 -6.43
CA TYR A 384 4.77 9.07 -7.51
C TYR A 384 3.32 8.76 -7.12
N ARG A 385 3.05 8.54 -5.83
CA ARG A 385 1.73 8.21 -5.29
C ARG A 385 0.96 9.48 -4.91
N ILE A 386 -0.13 9.74 -5.62
CA ILE A 386 -0.96 10.93 -5.36
C ILE A 386 -1.89 10.64 -4.17
N HIS A 387 -2.07 11.65 -3.32
CA HIS A 387 -2.94 11.57 -2.15
C HIS A 387 -4.38 11.15 -2.53
N TYR A 388 -4.93 10.21 -1.77
CA TYR A 388 -6.32 9.79 -1.82
C TYR A 388 -6.83 9.53 -0.40
N ASN A 389 -8.15 9.57 -0.22
CA ASN A 389 -8.80 9.27 1.05
C ASN A 389 -9.18 7.79 1.07
N ASP A 390 -8.50 6.97 1.85
CA ASP A 390 -8.73 5.51 1.94
C ASP A 390 -10.04 5.10 2.61
N MET A 391 -10.76 6.04 3.22
CA MET A 391 -12.03 5.78 3.89
C MET A 391 -13.25 5.88 2.98
N LEU A 392 -13.11 6.38 1.75
CA LEU A 392 -14.23 6.48 0.82
C LEU A 392 -14.74 5.09 0.44
N SER A 393 -16.07 4.93 0.37
CA SER A 393 -16.73 3.67 0.01
C SER A 393 -16.22 3.09 -1.32
N LYS A 394 -15.96 3.96 -2.29
CA LYS A 394 -15.42 3.59 -3.60
C LYS A 394 -14.04 2.92 -3.54
N HIS A 395 -13.26 3.15 -2.48
CA HIS A 395 -11.95 2.52 -2.28
C HIS A 395 -12.02 1.29 -1.36
N THR A 396 -12.96 1.27 -0.40
CA THR A 396 -13.11 0.18 0.56
C THR A 396 -13.95 -0.99 0.05
N GLN A 397 -14.73 -0.81 -1.02
CA GLN A 397 -15.58 -1.85 -1.62
C GLN A 397 -14.83 -3.16 -1.99
N PHE A 398 -13.52 -3.08 -2.24
CA PHE A 398 -12.68 -4.23 -2.58
C PHE A 398 -12.18 -5.03 -1.37
N LYS A 399 -12.56 -4.67 -0.14
CA LYS A 399 -12.21 -5.39 1.10
C LYS A 399 -10.71 -5.64 1.29
N ASN A 400 -9.88 -4.64 0.95
CA ASN A 400 -8.41 -4.71 1.04
C ASN A 400 -7.79 -5.82 0.19
N GLU A 401 -8.40 -6.14 -0.96
CA GLU A 401 -7.90 -7.14 -1.89
C GLU A 401 -7.71 -6.52 -3.28
N TYR A 402 -6.59 -6.81 -3.94
CA TYR A 402 -6.41 -6.53 -5.36
C TYR A 402 -7.05 -7.64 -6.21
N ILE A 403 -7.46 -7.31 -7.43
CA ILE A 403 -8.14 -8.28 -8.31
C ILE A 403 -7.11 -9.14 -9.05
N TYR A 404 -6.09 -8.51 -9.63
CA TYR A 404 -5.13 -9.16 -10.52
C TYR A 404 -3.69 -9.01 -10.00
N ALA A 405 -2.96 -10.13 -9.95
CA ALA A 405 -1.53 -10.13 -9.61
C ALA A 405 -0.61 -9.90 -10.82
N PHE A 406 -1.16 -9.99 -12.03
CA PHE A 406 -0.51 -9.79 -13.33
C PHE A 406 -1.53 -9.25 -14.34
N THR A 407 -1.05 -8.64 -15.42
CA THR A 407 -1.87 -8.02 -16.47
C THR A 407 -2.25 -9.01 -17.58
N TRP A 408 -3.43 -8.85 -18.22
CA TRP A 408 -3.97 -9.74 -19.26
C TRP A 408 -3.92 -9.11 -20.66
N GLU A 409 -3.17 -8.04 -20.83
CA GLU A 409 -3.03 -7.29 -22.08
C GLU A 409 -1.61 -7.42 -22.58
N ASP A 410 -1.43 -7.91 -23.81
CA ASP A 410 -0.11 -8.11 -24.38
C ASP A 410 0.59 -6.76 -24.69
N PRO A 411 1.64 -6.38 -23.95
CA PRO A 411 2.31 -5.11 -24.19
C PRO A 411 3.07 -5.07 -25.53
N ARG A 412 3.38 -6.22 -26.15
CA ARG A 412 4.00 -6.25 -27.49
C ARG A 412 3.09 -5.64 -28.54
N VAL A 413 1.78 -5.91 -28.43
CA VAL A 413 0.78 -5.34 -29.31
C VAL A 413 0.59 -3.85 -29.02
N ASP A 414 0.61 -3.46 -27.74
CA ASP A 414 0.54 -2.05 -27.33
C ASP A 414 1.69 -1.24 -27.95
N HIS A 415 2.94 -1.70 -27.84
CA HIS A 415 4.09 -1.00 -28.46
C HIS A 415 3.97 -0.86 -29.97
N ARG A 416 3.54 -1.91 -30.66
CA ARG A 416 3.37 -1.90 -32.12
C ARG A 416 2.30 -0.89 -32.56
N LEU A 417 1.21 -0.79 -31.79
CA LEU A 417 0.06 0.05 -32.12
C LEU A 417 0.26 1.52 -31.70
N LEU A 418 0.88 1.73 -30.54
CA LEU A 418 1.01 3.04 -29.92
C LEU A 418 2.29 3.76 -30.33
N ASN A 419 3.37 3.07 -30.70
CA ASN A 419 4.65 3.70 -31.04
C ASN A 419 5.05 4.77 -30.01
N ILE A 420 5.16 4.36 -28.74
CA ILE A 420 5.41 5.25 -27.61
C ILE A 420 6.79 5.93 -27.76
N GLY A 421 6.81 7.25 -27.63
CA GLY A 421 8.01 8.09 -27.67
C GLY A 421 8.16 9.01 -26.45
N PRO A 422 9.26 9.78 -26.38
CA PRO A 422 9.59 10.61 -25.22
C PRO A 422 8.65 11.80 -24.99
N ASP A 423 7.91 12.23 -26.01
CA ASP A 423 6.93 13.33 -25.89
C ASP A 423 5.54 12.85 -25.43
N ASP A 424 5.36 11.53 -25.24
CA ASP A 424 4.06 10.98 -24.90
C ASP A 424 3.71 11.19 -23.42
N VAL A 425 2.46 11.62 -23.22
CA VAL A 425 1.77 11.65 -21.93
C VAL A 425 0.70 10.58 -22.02
N ILE A 426 0.88 9.53 -21.23
CA ILE A 426 0.08 8.30 -21.28
C ILE A 426 -0.82 8.27 -20.05
N LEU A 427 -2.11 8.03 -20.25
CA LEU A 427 -3.03 7.59 -19.19
C LEU A 427 -3.31 6.11 -19.40
N ALA A 428 -3.14 5.30 -18.38
CA ALA A 428 -3.37 3.86 -18.48
C ALA A 428 -3.96 3.33 -17.17
N ILE A 429 -4.87 2.36 -17.28
CA ILE A 429 -5.36 1.63 -16.10
C ILE A 429 -4.19 0.88 -15.45
N THR A 430 -4.04 0.97 -14.13
CA THR A 430 -2.91 0.36 -13.41
C THR A 430 -2.93 -1.15 -13.55
N SER A 431 -4.08 -1.80 -13.29
CA SER A 431 -4.16 -3.27 -13.22
C SER A 431 -3.08 -3.79 -12.25
N ALA A 432 -2.31 -4.81 -12.61
CA ALA A 432 -1.18 -5.28 -11.81
C ALA A 432 0.09 -4.41 -11.93
N GLY A 433 0.09 -3.38 -12.76
CA GLY A 433 1.23 -2.49 -13.02
C GLY A 433 2.24 -3.00 -14.05
N ASP A 434 2.03 -4.18 -14.67
CA ASP A 434 3.00 -4.77 -15.61
C ASP A 434 3.17 -3.90 -16.86
N ASN A 435 2.06 -3.51 -17.50
CA ASN A 435 2.11 -2.67 -18.72
C ASN A 435 2.57 -1.24 -18.41
N ILE A 436 2.29 -0.71 -17.21
CA ILE A 436 2.81 0.59 -16.77
C ILE A 436 4.34 0.57 -16.76
N LEU A 437 4.95 -0.46 -16.19
CA LEU A 437 6.40 -0.64 -16.19
C LEU A 437 6.95 -0.89 -17.60
N ASP A 438 6.18 -1.53 -18.46
CA ASP A 438 6.56 -1.75 -19.86
C ASP A 438 6.55 -0.46 -20.69
N TYR A 439 5.59 0.44 -20.45
CA TYR A 439 5.54 1.75 -21.09
C TYR A 439 6.67 2.67 -20.60
N LEU A 440 6.97 2.67 -19.29
CA LEU A 440 8.07 3.49 -18.73
C LEU A 440 9.43 3.13 -19.33
N GLN A 441 9.64 1.88 -19.76
CA GLN A 441 10.85 1.48 -20.49
C GLN A 441 11.01 2.17 -21.84
N LYS A 442 10.02 2.89 -22.36
CA LYS A 442 10.14 3.73 -23.57
C LYS A 442 10.49 5.19 -23.25
N ASN A 443 10.72 5.51 -21.98
CA ASN A 443 11.00 6.86 -21.48
C ASN A 443 9.97 7.92 -21.94
N PRO A 444 8.65 7.66 -21.87
CA PRO A 444 7.65 8.68 -22.16
C PRO A 444 7.79 9.85 -21.18
N ARG A 445 7.33 11.04 -21.58
CA ARG A 445 7.31 12.23 -20.72
C ARG A 445 6.60 11.95 -19.40
N ARG A 446 5.47 11.22 -19.47
CA ARG A 446 4.66 10.92 -18.29
C ARG A 446 3.77 9.69 -18.49
N VAL A 447 3.55 8.94 -17.41
CA VAL A 447 2.57 7.87 -17.32
C VAL A 447 1.68 8.08 -16.08
N HIS A 448 0.40 8.33 -16.31
CA HIS A 448 -0.67 8.36 -15.32
C HIS A 448 -1.26 6.95 -15.20
N ALA A 449 -0.81 6.21 -14.20
CA ALA A 449 -1.39 4.92 -13.81
C ALA A 449 -2.64 5.19 -12.95
N VAL A 450 -3.80 4.69 -13.38
CA VAL A 450 -5.09 4.98 -12.75
C VAL A 450 -5.79 3.69 -12.33
N ASP A 451 -6.18 3.60 -11.06
CA ASP A 451 -7.02 2.49 -10.59
C ASP A 451 -7.92 2.94 -9.44
N LEU A 452 -9.15 2.45 -9.41
CA LEU A 452 -10.07 2.72 -8.32
C LEU A 452 -9.68 1.95 -7.05
N ASN A 453 -9.10 0.76 -7.22
CA ASN A 453 -8.71 -0.12 -6.13
C ASN A 453 -7.31 0.26 -5.60
N PRO A 454 -7.19 0.74 -4.35
CA PRO A 454 -5.90 1.10 -3.78
C PRO A 454 -4.89 -0.05 -3.79
N ASN A 455 -5.35 -1.30 -3.67
CA ASN A 455 -4.48 -2.47 -3.53
C ASN A 455 -3.76 -2.83 -4.85
N GLN A 456 -4.37 -2.52 -5.99
CA GLN A 456 -3.71 -2.64 -7.30
C GLN A 456 -2.53 -1.67 -7.41
N ASN A 457 -2.77 -0.44 -6.97
CA ASN A 457 -1.74 0.59 -6.92
C ASN A 457 -0.63 0.26 -5.89
N HIS A 458 -0.96 -0.36 -4.74
CA HIS A 458 0.05 -0.84 -3.80
C HIS A 458 0.96 -1.93 -4.39
N LEU A 459 0.46 -2.75 -5.33
CA LEU A 459 1.26 -3.71 -6.07
C LEU A 459 2.21 -3.04 -7.07
N LEU A 460 1.75 -2.01 -7.77
CA LEU A 460 2.64 -1.18 -8.61
C LEU A 460 3.72 -0.50 -7.76
N GLU A 461 3.35 0.11 -6.63
CA GLU A 461 4.32 0.73 -5.70
C GLU A 461 5.37 -0.27 -5.21
N LEU A 462 4.98 -1.52 -4.88
CA LEU A 462 5.93 -2.55 -4.46
C LEU A 462 6.94 -2.90 -5.57
N LYS A 463 6.50 -2.96 -6.83
CA LYS A 463 7.38 -3.20 -7.98
C LYS A 463 8.35 -2.04 -8.18
N VAL A 464 7.88 -0.80 -8.09
CA VAL A 464 8.72 0.42 -8.19
C VAL A 464 9.75 0.46 -7.06
N ALA A 465 9.32 0.25 -5.81
CA ALA A 465 10.21 0.19 -4.65
C ALA A 465 11.27 -0.91 -4.79
N SER A 466 10.92 -2.05 -5.40
CA SER A 466 11.86 -3.13 -5.65
C SER A 466 12.95 -2.77 -6.65
N TYR A 467 12.64 -1.99 -7.70
CA TYR A 467 13.69 -1.48 -8.61
C TYR A 467 14.63 -0.50 -7.93
N MET A 468 14.11 0.31 -6.99
CA MET A 468 14.90 1.30 -6.28
C MET A 468 15.87 0.70 -5.26
N ALA A 469 15.44 -0.37 -4.58
CA ALA A 469 16.14 -0.85 -3.39
C ALA A 469 16.76 -2.25 -3.50
N LEU A 470 16.31 -3.07 -4.46
CA LEU A 470 16.70 -4.48 -4.55
C LEU A 470 17.48 -4.77 -5.83
N GLY A 471 18.37 -5.76 -5.77
CA GLY A 471 18.96 -6.34 -6.98
C GLY A 471 18.01 -7.31 -7.67
N HIS A 472 18.29 -7.60 -8.94
CA HIS A 472 17.46 -8.48 -9.79
C HIS A 472 17.15 -9.83 -9.17
N ARG A 473 18.06 -10.40 -8.38
CA ARG A 473 17.85 -11.70 -7.71
C ARG A 473 16.65 -11.68 -6.76
N ASP A 474 16.54 -10.67 -5.92
CA ASP A 474 15.44 -10.58 -4.95
C ASP A 474 14.15 -10.13 -5.64
N MET A 475 14.25 -9.27 -6.65
CA MET A 475 13.13 -8.92 -7.53
C MET A 475 12.54 -10.17 -8.22
N TRP A 476 13.40 -11.05 -8.74
CA TRP A 476 12.99 -12.29 -9.37
C TRP A 476 12.31 -13.25 -8.39
N LYS A 477 12.78 -13.35 -7.16
CA LYS A 477 12.10 -14.18 -6.15
C LYS A 477 10.69 -13.63 -5.86
N ILE A 478 10.58 -12.33 -5.57
CA ILE A 478 9.31 -11.68 -5.22
C ILE A 478 8.28 -11.81 -6.35
N PHE A 479 8.65 -11.51 -7.59
CA PHE A 479 7.71 -11.44 -8.72
C PHE A 479 7.89 -12.55 -9.76
N GLY A 480 9.09 -13.10 -9.98
CA GLY A 480 9.28 -14.27 -10.84
C GLY A 480 8.72 -15.54 -10.19
N GLU A 481 9.15 -15.83 -8.96
CA GLU A 481 8.73 -17.02 -8.20
C GLU A 481 7.46 -16.78 -7.36
N GLY A 482 7.07 -15.51 -7.16
CA GLY A 482 5.95 -15.14 -6.30
C GLY A 482 6.21 -15.33 -4.81
N LYS A 483 7.47 -15.57 -4.40
CA LYS A 483 7.85 -15.95 -3.03
C LYS A 483 9.20 -15.39 -2.62
N HIS A 484 9.31 -14.99 -1.36
CA HIS A 484 10.59 -14.57 -0.79
C HIS A 484 10.61 -14.81 0.73
N PRO A 485 11.47 -15.72 1.25
CA PRO A 485 11.45 -16.08 2.67
C PRO A 485 11.81 -14.92 3.60
N GLN A 486 12.63 -13.97 3.15
CA GLN A 486 13.00 -12.77 3.90
C GLN A 486 12.23 -11.52 3.46
N PHE A 487 11.04 -11.67 2.86
CA PHE A 487 10.29 -10.50 2.37
C PHE A 487 10.02 -9.46 3.46
N ARG A 488 9.65 -9.90 4.66
CA ARG A 488 9.37 -9.00 5.79
C ARG A 488 10.58 -8.15 6.17
N GLU A 489 11.76 -8.77 6.20
CA GLU A 489 13.03 -8.10 6.47
C GLU A 489 13.37 -7.07 5.38
N LEU A 490 13.24 -7.45 4.10
CA LEU A 490 13.44 -6.53 2.97
C LEU A 490 12.43 -5.38 2.98
N LEU A 491 11.18 -5.65 3.35
CA LEU A 491 10.12 -4.65 3.44
C LEU A 491 10.48 -3.55 4.42
N ILE A 492 10.99 -3.91 5.60
CA ILE A 492 11.42 -2.95 6.63
C ILE A 492 12.72 -2.26 6.25
N SER A 493 13.77 -3.05 5.95
CA SER A 493 15.15 -2.57 5.89
C SER A 493 15.55 -1.91 4.57
N LYS A 494 14.83 -2.18 3.48
CA LYS A 494 15.18 -1.72 2.12
C LYS A 494 14.03 -1.07 1.37
N LEU A 495 12.83 -1.65 1.39
CA LEU A 495 11.71 -1.16 0.58
C LEU A 495 10.97 0.01 1.22
N SER A 496 10.93 0.10 2.55
CA SER A 496 10.16 1.11 3.28
C SER A 496 10.44 2.57 2.89
N PRO A 497 11.68 2.99 2.55
CA PRO A 497 11.93 4.38 2.11
C PRO A 497 11.30 4.72 0.75
N HIS A 498 10.86 3.72 -0.01
CA HIS A 498 10.33 3.85 -1.36
C HIS A 498 8.83 3.55 -1.47
N LEU A 499 8.16 3.33 -0.34
CA LEU A 499 6.73 3.03 -0.28
C LEU A 499 5.97 4.16 0.39
N SER A 500 4.73 4.39 -0.07
CA SER A 500 3.80 5.18 0.72
C SER A 500 3.44 4.48 2.04
N SER A 501 3.07 5.26 3.05
CA SER A 501 2.66 4.72 4.36
C SER A 501 1.55 3.66 4.24
N GLN A 502 0.57 3.89 3.37
CA GLN A 502 -0.54 2.97 3.13
C GLN A 502 -0.07 1.68 2.43
N ALA A 503 0.79 1.78 1.42
CA ALA A 503 1.37 0.60 0.77
C ALA A 503 2.23 -0.21 1.75
N PHE A 504 3.02 0.45 2.59
CA PHE A 504 3.82 -0.20 3.62
C PHE A 504 2.97 -0.97 4.64
N GLN A 505 1.88 -0.36 5.15
CA GLN A 505 0.94 -1.03 6.04
C GLN A 505 0.31 -2.25 5.34
N TYR A 506 -0.14 -2.09 4.09
CA TYR A 506 -0.74 -3.16 3.31
C TYR A 506 0.20 -4.37 3.19
N TRP A 507 1.45 -4.15 2.77
CA TRP A 507 2.43 -5.23 2.58
C TRP A 507 2.99 -5.78 3.88
N THR A 508 2.91 -5.03 4.98
CA THR A 508 3.25 -5.54 6.32
C THR A 508 2.24 -6.61 6.74
N GLU A 509 0.95 -6.33 6.63
CA GLU A 509 -0.13 -7.29 6.93
C GLU A 509 -0.07 -8.52 5.98
N HIS A 510 0.25 -8.28 4.71
CA HIS A 510 0.28 -9.30 3.67
C HIS A 510 1.67 -9.92 3.45
N ALA A 511 2.64 -9.73 4.36
CA ALA A 511 3.97 -10.30 4.24
C ALA A 511 3.96 -11.84 4.14
N HIS A 512 2.94 -12.49 4.70
CA HIS A 512 2.72 -13.93 4.64
C HIS A 512 2.51 -14.45 3.20
N VAL A 513 2.06 -13.61 2.27
CA VAL A 513 1.88 -13.97 0.85
C VAL A 513 3.18 -14.49 0.24
N PHE A 514 4.30 -13.84 0.57
CA PHE A 514 5.62 -14.20 0.03
C PHE A 514 6.42 -15.15 0.93
N THR A 515 6.18 -15.12 2.24
CA THR A 515 7.00 -15.84 3.24
C THR A 515 6.43 -17.20 3.62
N SER A 516 5.13 -17.44 3.39
CA SER A 516 4.49 -18.71 3.78
C SER A 516 5.11 -19.91 3.06
N ARG A 517 5.53 -20.90 3.84
CA ARG A 517 6.00 -22.20 3.32
C ARG A 517 4.88 -22.99 2.64
N PHE A 518 3.66 -22.87 3.17
CA PHE A 518 2.48 -23.60 2.71
C PHE A 518 1.67 -22.87 1.63
N GLY A 519 1.77 -21.53 1.59
CA GLY A 519 1.15 -20.71 0.54
C GLY A 519 1.78 -20.98 -0.83
N ARG A 520 1.08 -20.65 -1.91
CA ARG A 520 1.59 -20.80 -3.30
C ARG A 520 2.14 -19.50 -3.90
N GLY A 521 2.29 -18.46 -3.09
CA GLY A 521 2.90 -17.19 -3.47
C GLY A 521 1.88 -16.19 -4.04
N LEU A 522 2.42 -15.09 -4.59
CA LEU A 522 1.70 -13.94 -5.13
C LEU A 522 0.61 -14.27 -6.14
N TYR A 523 0.82 -15.30 -6.97
CA TYR A 523 -0.08 -15.61 -8.09
C TYR A 523 -1.27 -16.49 -7.71
N GLU A 524 -1.36 -16.92 -6.45
CA GLU A 524 -2.58 -17.54 -5.89
C GLU A 524 -3.23 -16.66 -4.82
N THR A 525 -3.06 -15.34 -4.94
CA THR A 525 -3.73 -14.33 -4.12
C THR A 525 -4.50 -13.32 -4.98
N GLY A 526 -5.29 -12.44 -4.36
CA GLY A 526 -6.20 -11.56 -5.08
C GLY A 526 -7.44 -12.26 -5.65
N GLY A 527 -8.28 -11.53 -6.38
CA GLY A 527 -9.49 -12.07 -7.02
C GLY A 527 -9.20 -13.22 -8.00
N SER A 528 -8.17 -13.07 -8.84
CA SER A 528 -7.75 -14.06 -9.84
C SER A 528 -7.38 -15.43 -9.26
N ARG A 529 -7.07 -15.53 -7.96
CA ARG A 529 -6.77 -16.80 -7.29
C ARG A 529 -7.88 -17.83 -7.44
N HIS A 530 -9.14 -17.39 -7.51
CA HIS A 530 -10.28 -18.30 -7.50
C HIS A 530 -10.33 -19.11 -8.80
N ALA A 531 -10.11 -18.45 -9.94
CA ALA A 531 -10.00 -19.11 -11.24
C ALA A 531 -8.78 -20.05 -11.30
N ILE A 532 -7.61 -19.56 -10.87
CA ILE A 532 -6.35 -20.33 -10.90
C ILE A 532 -6.46 -21.59 -10.03
N ARG A 533 -6.98 -21.45 -8.80
CA ARG A 533 -7.15 -22.58 -7.88
C ARG A 533 -8.16 -23.60 -8.38
N MET A 534 -9.25 -23.15 -9.00
CA MET A 534 -10.25 -24.04 -9.60
C MET A 534 -9.64 -24.86 -10.73
N VAL A 535 -8.98 -24.22 -11.70
CA VAL A 535 -8.33 -24.90 -12.83
C VAL A 535 -7.30 -25.91 -12.33
N ARG A 536 -6.49 -25.53 -11.34
CA ARG A 536 -5.50 -26.41 -10.75
C ARG A 536 -6.14 -27.60 -10.00
N TYR A 537 -7.22 -27.36 -9.28
CA TYR A 537 -7.98 -28.41 -8.61
C TYR A 537 -8.54 -29.42 -9.61
N LEU A 538 -9.05 -28.96 -10.75
CA LEU A 538 -9.50 -29.83 -11.84
C LEU A 538 -8.33 -30.66 -12.40
N PHE A 539 -7.17 -30.05 -12.65
CA PHE A 539 -6.00 -30.79 -13.11
C PHE A 539 -5.53 -31.86 -12.11
N ASN A 540 -5.61 -31.58 -10.82
CA ASN A 540 -5.33 -32.57 -9.78
C ASN A 540 -6.35 -33.71 -9.77
N MET A 541 -7.65 -33.38 -9.75
CA MET A 541 -8.73 -34.36 -9.66
C MET A 541 -8.73 -35.34 -10.84
N PHE A 542 -8.45 -34.85 -12.05
CA PHE A 542 -8.44 -35.65 -13.27
C PHE A 542 -7.04 -36.17 -13.67
N GLY A 543 -6.03 -36.04 -12.79
CA GLY A 543 -4.69 -36.58 -13.04
C GLY A 543 -3.93 -35.94 -14.22
N LEU A 544 -4.26 -34.69 -14.59
CA LEU A 544 -3.66 -33.97 -15.72
C LEU A 544 -2.35 -33.24 -15.39
N GLN A 545 -1.87 -33.28 -14.15
CA GLN A 545 -0.66 -32.53 -13.75
C GLN A 545 0.55 -32.85 -14.64
N GLY A 546 0.79 -34.13 -14.95
CA GLY A 546 1.88 -34.52 -15.86
C GLY A 546 1.72 -33.97 -17.28
N GLU A 547 0.48 -33.84 -17.78
CA GLU A 547 0.23 -33.25 -19.10
C GLU A 547 0.42 -31.73 -19.08
N VAL A 548 0.05 -31.06 -17.98
CA VAL A 548 0.30 -29.62 -17.78
C VAL A 548 1.81 -29.34 -17.69
N GLU A 549 2.57 -30.19 -17.02
CA GLU A 549 4.04 -30.10 -16.96
C GLU A 549 4.67 -30.31 -18.35
N LYS A 550 4.22 -31.30 -19.13
CA LYS A 550 4.63 -31.48 -20.52
C LYS A 550 4.29 -30.25 -21.38
N MET A 551 3.09 -29.69 -21.23
CA MET A 551 2.66 -28.47 -21.93
C MET A 551 3.60 -27.29 -21.64
N CYS A 552 3.98 -27.11 -20.37
CA CYS A 552 4.86 -26.05 -19.93
C CYS A 552 6.34 -26.27 -20.27
N SER A 553 6.72 -27.47 -20.72
CA SER A 553 8.09 -27.84 -21.09
C SER A 553 8.28 -28.18 -22.57
N ALA A 554 7.20 -28.21 -23.36
CA ALA A 554 7.22 -28.44 -24.80
C ALA A 554 8.18 -27.48 -25.50
N GLN A 555 9.00 -27.98 -26.43
CA GLN A 555 9.96 -27.15 -27.18
C GLN A 555 9.40 -26.67 -28.51
N THR A 556 8.35 -27.34 -29.01
CA THR A 556 7.75 -27.03 -30.32
C THR A 556 6.23 -26.93 -30.23
N LEU A 557 5.63 -26.20 -31.18
CA LEU A 557 4.16 -26.14 -31.31
C LEU A 557 3.56 -27.50 -31.64
N ALA A 558 4.29 -28.38 -32.36
CA ALA A 558 3.80 -29.71 -32.70
C ALA A 558 3.57 -30.55 -31.43
N GLU A 559 4.56 -30.61 -30.54
CA GLU A 559 4.45 -31.28 -29.23
C GLU A 559 3.30 -30.71 -28.39
N GLN A 560 3.18 -29.38 -28.34
CA GLN A 560 2.12 -28.71 -27.60
C GLN A 560 0.72 -29.08 -28.12
N ARG A 561 0.57 -29.15 -29.45
CA ARG A 561 -0.69 -29.53 -30.12
C ARG A 561 -1.06 -30.99 -29.88
N GLU A 562 -0.09 -31.89 -29.70
CA GLU A 562 -0.36 -33.29 -29.35
C GLU A 562 -0.88 -33.45 -27.91
N ILE A 563 -0.46 -32.56 -27.00
CA ILE A 563 -0.88 -32.57 -25.59
C ILE A 563 -2.27 -31.97 -25.41
N TRP A 564 -2.58 -30.90 -26.15
CA TRP A 564 -3.78 -30.08 -25.96
C TRP A 564 -5.10 -30.86 -25.90
N PRO A 565 -5.40 -31.83 -26.79
CA PRO A 565 -6.68 -32.55 -26.76
C PRO A 565 -7.00 -33.20 -25.41
N ARG A 566 -5.97 -33.66 -24.68
CA ARG A 566 -6.13 -34.29 -23.35
C ARG A 566 -6.55 -33.27 -22.28
N ILE A 567 -5.94 -32.09 -22.30
CA ILE A 567 -6.25 -30.99 -21.39
C ILE A 567 -7.61 -30.36 -21.76
N ARG A 568 -7.82 -30.08 -23.06
CA ARG A 568 -9.02 -29.49 -23.63
C ARG A 568 -10.29 -30.26 -23.26
N ARG A 569 -10.25 -31.60 -23.30
CA ARG A 569 -11.39 -32.48 -22.98
C ARG A 569 -11.99 -32.18 -21.61
N ILE A 570 -11.18 -31.79 -20.63
CA ILE A 570 -11.61 -31.50 -19.27
C ILE A 570 -11.96 -30.03 -19.12
N LEU A 571 -11.06 -29.13 -19.53
CA LEU A 571 -11.27 -27.68 -19.42
C LEU A 571 -12.51 -27.17 -20.16
N LEU A 572 -12.78 -27.71 -21.35
CA LEU A 572 -13.89 -27.29 -22.21
C LEU A 572 -15.05 -28.29 -22.23
N SER A 573 -15.12 -29.17 -21.21
CA SER A 573 -16.24 -30.10 -21.09
C SER A 573 -17.56 -29.35 -20.90
N LYS A 574 -18.63 -29.79 -21.58
CA LYS A 574 -19.97 -29.18 -21.49
C LYS A 574 -20.50 -29.08 -20.04
N PRO A 575 -20.32 -30.11 -19.17
CA PRO A 575 -20.78 -30.02 -17.77
C PRO A 575 -20.03 -28.96 -16.96
N LEU A 576 -18.71 -28.83 -17.15
CA LEU A 576 -17.91 -27.82 -16.45
C LEU A 576 -18.28 -26.41 -16.92
N ASN A 577 -18.44 -26.22 -18.23
CA ASN A 577 -18.83 -24.94 -18.79
C ASN A 577 -20.25 -24.56 -18.31
N TRP A 578 -21.19 -25.50 -18.28
CA TRP A 578 -22.52 -25.28 -17.72
C TRP A 578 -22.48 -24.88 -16.23
N ALA A 579 -21.65 -25.52 -15.41
CA ALA A 579 -21.48 -25.17 -13.99
C ALA A 579 -20.82 -23.79 -13.78
N ILE A 580 -19.87 -23.41 -14.63
CA ILE A 580 -19.18 -22.11 -14.58
C ILE A 580 -20.10 -20.98 -15.09
N VAL A 581 -20.84 -21.20 -16.18
CA VAL A 581 -21.70 -20.20 -16.85
C VAL A 581 -23.03 -19.98 -16.13
N SER A 582 -23.50 -20.98 -15.37
CA SER A 582 -24.73 -20.86 -14.56
C SER A 582 -24.57 -20.00 -13.31
N THR A 583 -23.34 -19.66 -12.92
CA THR A 583 -23.09 -18.92 -11.68
C THR A 583 -22.55 -17.52 -12.00
N GLU A 584 -23.42 -16.50 -12.08
CA GLU A 584 -23.04 -15.09 -12.28
C GLU A 584 -21.98 -14.61 -11.27
N TRP A 585 -22.04 -15.16 -10.06
CA TRP A 585 -21.06 -14.98 -9.00
C TRP A 585 -19.62 -15.36 -9.41
N PHE A 586 -19.44 -16.42 -10.20
CA PHE A 586 -18.11 -16.89 -10.61
C PHE A 586 -17.49 -15.95 -11.66
N ALA A 587 -18.24 -15.54 -12.68
CA ALA A 587 -17.75 -14.60 -13.69
C ALA A 587 -17.28 -13.28 -13.06
N TRP A 588 -18.02 -12.78 -12.06
CA TRP A 588 -17.67 -11.54 -11.38
C TRP A 588 -16.55 -11.70 -10.35
N LYS A 589 -16.61 -12.68 -9.43
CA LYS A 589 -15.56 -12.85 -8.40
C LYS A 589 -14.26 -13.48 -8.89
N ALA A 590 -14.29 -14.36 -9.89
CA ALA A 590 -13.12 -15.12 -10.33
C ALA A 590 -12.46 -14.54 -11.59
N ALA A 591 -13.24 -13.94 -12.49
CA ALA A 591 -12.74 -13.34 -13.73
C ALA A 591 -12.84 -11.81 -13.76
N GLY A 592 -13.63 -11.19 -12.87
CA GLY A 592 -13.86 -9.73 -12.85
C GLY A 592 -14.78 -9.22 -13.97
N VAL A 593 -15.50 -10.12 -14.65
CA VAL A 593 -16.31 -9.81 -15.85
C VAL A 593 -17.69 -9.29 -15.44
N PRO A 594 -18.07 -8.04 -15.76
CA PRO A 594 -19.41 -7.53 -15.47
C PRO A 594 -20.49 -8.10 -16.37
N ARG A 595 -21.75 -8.00 -15.93
CA ARG A 595 -22.93 -8.46 -16.68
C ARG A 595 -23.02 -7.82 -18.07
N ASN A 596 -22.70 -6.52 -18.20
CA ASN A 596 -22.75 -5.81 -19.47
C ASN A 596 -21.75 -6.38 -20.49
N GLN A 597 -20.52 -6.66 -20.06
CA GLN A 597 -19.52 -7.31 -20.91
C GLN A 597 -19.94 -8.72 -21.33
N ARG A 598 -20.51 -9.52 -20.40
CA ARG A 598 -21.08 -10.83 -20.73
C ARG A 598 -22.18 -10.71 -21.79
N ASN A 599 -23.08 -9.74 -21.65
CA ASN A 599 -24.17 -9.52 -22.61
C ASN A 599 -23.61 -9.16 -24.00
N MET A 600 -22.50 -8.42 -24.08
CA MET A 600 -21.85 -8.12 -25.35
C MET A 600 -21.32 -9.38 -26.07
N ILE A 601 -20.78 -10.36 -25.33
CA ILE A 601 -20.36 -11.65 -25.90
C ILE A 601 -21.56 -12.39 -26.52
N VAL A 602 -22.66 -12.45 -25.77
CA VAL A 602 -23.90 -13.08 -26.24
C VAL A 602 -24.42 -12.35 -27.48
N ASP A 603 -24.52 -11.02 -27.44
CA ASP A 603 -25.05 -10.23 -28.56
C ASP A 603 -24.23 -10.37 -29.85
N ASP A 604 -22.91 -10.44 -29.73
CA ASP A 604 -22.01 -10.66 -30.86
C ASP A 604 -22.20 -12.05 -31.47
N PHE A 605 -22.31 -13.09 -30.62
CA PHE A 605 -22.63 -14.46 -31.07
C PHE A 605 -23.95 -14.53 -31.84
N PHE A 606 -24.99 -13.84 -31.36
CA PHE A 606 -26.29 -13.79 -32.04
C PHE A 606 -26.20 -13.12 -33.41
N ARG A 607 -25.50 -11.98 -33.50
CA ARG A 607 -25.32 -11.27 -34.77
C ARG A 607 -24.59 -12.11 -35.81
N ARG A 608 -23.51 -12.79 -35.42
CA ARG A 608 -22.71 -13.62 -36.34
C ARG A 608 -23.47 -14.83 -36.87
N ASN A 609 -24.33 -15.42 -36.04
CA ASN A 609 -25.12 -16.61 -36.39
C ASN A 609 -26.52 -16.28 -36.95
N GLY A 610 -26.85 -14.99 -37.14
CA GLY A 610 -28.15 -14.58 -37.69
C GLY A 610 -29.35 -14.93 -36.80
N LEU A 611 -29.16 -15.04 -35.49
CA LEU A 611 -30.20 -15.44 -34.53
C LEU A 611 -31.07 -14.25 -34.10
N THR A 612 -32.37 -14.46 -33.91
CA THR A 612 -33.33 -13.40 -33.53
C THR A 612 -33.40 -13.15 -32.01
N THR A 613 -33.87 -11.97 -31.62
CA THR A 613 -34.00 -11.56 -30.20
C THR A 613 -34.95 -12.45 -29.39
N GLU A 614 -35.94 -13.09 -30.04
CA GLU A 614 -36.84 -14.06 -29.40
C GLU A 614 -36.09 -15.33 -28.94
N MET A 615 -35.05 -15.73 -29.68
CA MET A 615 -34.17 -16.84 -29.33
C MET A 615 -33.14 -16.48 -28.24
N LYS A 616 -33.03 -15.18 -27.89
CA LYS A 616 -32.07 -14.65 -26.88
C LYS A 616 -32.33 -15.18 -25.46
N GLN A 617 -33.54 -15.68 -25.19
CA GLN A 617 -33.96 -16.12 -23.85
C GLN A 617 -33.64 -17.59 -23.54
N GLY A 618 -33.14 -18.38 -24.49
CA GLY A 618 -32.74 -19.76 -24.24
C GLY A 618 -31.46 -19.85 -23.41
N LYS A 619 -31.54 -20.39 -22.18
CA LYS A 619 -30.36 -20.63 -21.32
C LYS A 619 -29.26 -21.44 -22.04
N ASP A 620 -29.66 -22.38 -22.90
CA ASP A 620 -28.72 -23.21 -23.68
C ASP A 620 -27.92 -22.40 -24.70
N ILE A 621 -28.52 -21.39 -25.32
CA ILE A 621 -27.86 -20.55 -26.35
C ILE A 621 -26.89 -19.56 -25.70
N SER A 622 -27.24 -18.98 -24.54
CA SER A 622 -26.29 -18.18 -23.75
C SER A 622 -25.11 -19.03 -23.29
N GLY A 623 -25.35 -20.26 -22.82
CA GLY A 623 -24.30 -21.23 -22.50
C GLY A 623 -23.36 -21.51 -23.66
N GLN A 624 -23.93 -21.77 -24.84
CA GLN A 624 -23.18 -22.03 -26.06
C GLN A 624 -22.31 -20.83 -26.49
N SER A 625 -22.84 -19.60 -26.43
CA SER A 625 -22.09 -18.40 -26.81
C SER A 625 -20.84 -18.18 -25.97
N ILE A 626 -20.91 -18.41 -24.65
CA ILE A 626 -19.76 -18.30 -23.76
C ILE A 626 -18.79 -19.46 -23.98
N TRP A 627 -19.30 -20.68 -24.20
CA TRP A 627 -18.45 -21.83 -24.52
C TRP A 627 -17.64 -21.59 -25.80
N GLU A 628 -18.28 -21.12 -26.87
CA GLU A 628 -17.62 -20.79 -28.13
C GLU A 628 -16.60 -19.65 -27.95
N TYR A 629 -16.95 -18.62 -27.18
CA TYR A 629 -16.02 -17.54 -26.85
C TYR A 629 -14.75 -18.06 -26.17
N VAL A 630 -14.88 -19.00 -25.22
CA VAL A 630 -13.72 -19.60 -24.53
C VAL A 630 -12.94 -20.54 -25.47
N VAL A 631 -13.61 -21.30 -26.34
CA VAL A 631 -12.95 -22.13 -27.36
C VAL A 631 -12.11 -21.26 -28.29
N ASP A 632 -12.69 -20.19 -28.83
CA ASP A 632 -12.01 -19.21 -29.69
C ASP A 632 -10.91 -18.45 -28.96
N THR A 633 -10.94 -18.41 -27.62
CA THR A 633 -9.85 -17.87 -26.81
C THR A 633 -8.69 -18.87 -26.75
N LEU A 634 -8.94 -20.10 -26.30
CA LEU A 634 -7.91 -21.03 -25.88
C LEU A 634 -7.34 -21.88 -27.02
N ASP A 635 -8.17 -22.37 -27.95
CA ASP A 635 -7.71 -23.26 -29.02
C ASP A 635 -6.67 -22.56 -29.92
N PRO A 636 -6.90 -21.31 -30.39
CA PRO A 636 -5.90 -20.59 -31.19
C PRO A 636 -4.61 -20.31 -30.42
N VAL A 637 -4.71 -19.93 -29.13
CA VAL A 637 -3.52 -19.65 -28.28
C VAL A 637 -2.59 -20.84 -28.26
N VAL A 638 -3.14 -22.03 -28.05
CA VAL A 638 -2.36 -23.27 -27.99
C VAL A 638 -1.84 -23.67 -29.36
N ASN A 639 -2.54 -23.31 -30.43
CA ASN A 639 -2.11 -23.62 -31.79
C ASN A 639 -1.02 -22.67 -32.30
N GLU A 640 -1.05 -21.39 -31.94
CA GLU A 640 -0.22 -20.35 -32.53
C GLU A 640 0.90 -19.85 -31.61
N THR A 641 0.78 -20.01 -30.30
CA THR A 641 1.76 -19.50 -29.33
C THR A 641 2.36 -20.62 -28.47
N LEU A 642 3.68 -20.60 -28.30
CA LEU A 642 4.37 -21.60 -27.47
C LEU A 642 4.35 -21.16 -26.00
N ILE A 643 3.62 -21.89 -25.16
CA ILE A 643 3.39 -21.56 -23.75
C ILE A 643 4.68 -21.60 -22.93
N SER A 644 5.54 -22.59 -23.18
CA SER A 644 6.76 -22.82 -22.41
C SER A 644 7.78 -21.67 -22.49
N ASN A 645 7.76 -20.90 -23.60
CA ASN A 645 8.81 -19.93 -23.91
C ASN A 645 8.29 -18.52 -24.24
N ASP A 646 7.15 -18.39 -24.93
CA ASP A 646 6.70 -17.09 -25.45
C ASP A 646 5.44 -16.55 -24.74
N ASN A 647 4.57 -17.44 -24.26
CA ASN A 647 3.29 -17.05 -23.68
C ASN A 647 3.25 -17.18 -22.15
N TYR A 648 3.81 -16.17 -21.48
CA TYR A 648 3.95 -16.17 -20.03
C TYR A 648 2.62 -16.07 -19.29
N PHE A 649 1.56 -15.56 -19.92
CA PHE A 649 0.24 -15.37 -19.30
C PHE A 649 -0.36 -16.72 -18.89
N TYR A 650 -0.42 -17.65 -19.85
CA TYR A 650 -0.94 -19.00 -19.60
C TYR A 650 0.05 -19.89 -18.86
N TYR A 651 1.36 -19.70 -19.12
CA TYR A 651 2.41 -20.37 -18.34
C TYR A 651 2.24 -20.08 -16.84
N LEU A 652 2.06 -18.81 -16.47
CA LEU A 652 1.86 -18.38 -15.10
C LEU A 652 0.63 -19.03 -14.47
N CYS A 653 -0.51 -19.04 -15.16
CA CYS A 653 -1.74 -19.66 -14.66
C CYS A 653 -1.55 -21.15 -14.36
N MET A 654 -0.78 -21.87 -15.19
CA MET A 654 -0.51 -23.30 -14.99
C MET A 654 0.54 -23.56 -13.89
N GLN A 655 1.63 -22.81 -13.87
CA GLN A 655 2.77 -23.05 -12.97
C GLN A 655 2.68 -22.30 -11.64
N GLY A 656 1.90 -21.22 -11.56
CA GLY A 656 1.83 -20.31 -10.41
C GLY A 656 3.10 -19.46 -10.21
N LYS A 657 3.99 -19.44 -11.21
CA LYS A 657 5.23 -18.66 -11.25
C LYS A 657 5.68 -18.47 -12.69
N PHE A 658 6.58 -17.52 -12.93
CA PHE A 658 7.25 -17.36 -14.22
C PHE A 658 8.48 -18.27 -14.35
N SER A 659 8.93 -18.50 -15.58
CA SER A 659 10.21 -19.16 -15.87
C SER A 659 11.23 -18.12 -16.34
N ARG A 660 12.52 -18.41 -16.19
CA ARG A 660 13.61 -17.53 -16.68
C ARG A 660 13.59 -17.32 -18.20
N ARG A 661 12.87 -18.17 -18.94
CA ARG A 661 12.72 -18.07 -20.40
C ARG A 661 11.41 -17.39 -20.81
N CYS A 662 10.34 -17.61 -20.03
CA CYS A 662 8.99 -17.15 -20.29
C CYS A 662 8.50 -16.27 -19.14
N HIS A 663 8.72 -14.97 -19.27
CA HIS A 663 8.34 -13.95 -18.28
C HIS A 663 8.05 -12.60 -18.96
N PRO A 664 7.32 -11.69 -18.31
CA PRO A 664 7.12 -10.33 -18.79
C PRO A 664 8.45 -9.56 -18.85
N THR A 665 8.54 -8.58 -19.77
CA THR A 665 9.78 -7.81 -20.03
C THR A 665 10.30 -7.09 -18.78
N TYR A 666 9.40 -6.59 -17.92
CA TYR A 666 9.80 -5.91 -16.70
C TYR A 666 10.61 -6.82 -15.74
N LEU A 667 10.47 -8.14 -15.82
CA LEU A 667 11.29 -9.07 -15.03
C LEU A 667 12.64 -9.41 -15.68
N SER A 668 12.92 -8.87 -16.86
CA SER A 668 14.20 -9.12 -17.54
C SER A 668 15.36 -8.41 -16.82
N PRO A 669 16.58 -8.97 -16.87
CA PRO A 669 17.78 -8.28 -16.37
C PRO A 669 18.01 -6.91 -17.04
N GLN A 670 17.68 -6.79 -18.33
CA GLN A 670 17.82 -5.55 -19.09
C GLN A 670 16.87 -4.46 -18.59
N ALA A 671 15.60 -4.81 -18.34
CA ALA A 671 14.64 -3.90 -17.74
C ALA A 671 15.09 -3.47 -16.34
N HIS A 672 15.65 -4.38 -15.55
CA HIS A 672 16.19 -4.06 -14.23
C HIS A 672 17.32 -3.02 -14.27
N VAL A 673 18.32 -3.20 -15.11
CA VAL A 673 19.40 -2.21 -15.27
C VAL A 673 18.83 -0.84 -15.67
N LYS A 674 17.89 -0.80 -16.60
CA LYS A 674 17.29 0.46 -17.06
C LYS A 674 16.46 1.13 -15.96
N MET A 675 15.55 0.39 -15.34
CA MET A 675 14.57 0.92 -14.40
C MET A 675 15.14 1.21 -13.02
N SER A 676 16.27 0.60 -12.63
CA SER A 676 16.98 0.94 -11.39
C SER A 676 17.86 2.20 -11.49
N THR A 677 17.89 2.87 -12.64
CA THR A 677 18.62 4.13 -12.81
C THR A 677 17.91 5.27 -12.07
N PRO A 678 18.65 6.18 -11.38
CA PRO A 678 18.05 7.35 -10.75
C PRO A 678 17.20 8.16 -11.74
N GLY A 679 15.99 8.55 -11.31
CA GLY A 679 15.05 9.31 -12.14
C GLY A 679 14.20 8.50 -13.12
N ALA A 680 14.37 7.17 -13.22
CA ALA A 680 13.61 6.31 -14.14
C ALA A 680 12.07 6.36 -13.94
N PHE A 681 11.60 6.81 -12.78
CA PHE A 681 10.18 6.91 -12.45
C PHE A 681 9.71 8.35 -12.24
N ASP A 682 10.51 9.37 -12.58
CA ASP A 682 10.12 10.78 -12.41
C ASP A 682 8.85 11.15 -13.20
N GLY A 683 8.61 10.44 -14.31
CA GLY A 683 7.40 10.55 -15.12
C GLY A 683 6.21 9.71 -14.62
N LEU A 684 6.33 8.91 -13.56
CA LEU A 684 5.23 8.06 -13.07
C LEU A 684 4.32 8.83 -12.10
N ARG A 685 3.01 8.77 -12.31
CA ARG A 685 1.98 9.26 -11.38
C ARG A 685 0.94 8.16 -11.17
N ILE A 686 0.72 7.77 -9.92
CA ILE A 686 -0.20 6.70 -9.51
C ILE A 686 -1.42 7.34 -8.84
N HIS A 687 -2.58 7.24 -9.49
CA HIS A 687 -3.85 7.81 -9.08
C HIS A 687 -4.76 6.71 -8.52
N THR A 688 -5.27 6.90 -7.30
CA THR A 688 -6.35 6.04 -6.76
C THR A 688 -7.71 6.67 -7.03
N ASP A 689 -8.25 6.53 -8.23
CA ASP A 689 -9.50 7.18 -8.62
C ASP A 689 -10.12 6.56 -9.88
N GLU A 690 -11.34 6.99 -10.17
CA GLU A 690 -11.96 6.73 -11.47
C GLU A 690 -11.26 7.49 -12.59
N ILE A 691 -11.20 6.88 -13.78
CA ILE A 691 -10.61 7.47 -14.99
C ILE A 691 -11.16 8.88 -15.25
N ASN A 692 -12.47 9.08 -15.10
CA ASN A 692 -13.11 10.38 -15.34
C ASN A 692 -12.66 11.45 -14.33
N GLU A 693 -12.42 11.10 -13.07
CA GLU A 693 -11.92 12.05 -12.06
C GLU A 693 -10.49 12.49 -12.37
N VAL A 694 -9.65 11.55 -12.81
CA VAL A 694 -8.25 11.85 -13.19
C VAL A 694 -8.21 12.73 -14.44
N ILE A 695 -8.95 12.36 -15.49
CA ILE A 695 -9.01 13.13 -16.74
C ILE A 695 -9.45 14.57 -16.52
N ASN A 696 -10.43 14.81 -15.64
CA ASN A 696 -10.89 16.17 -15.33
C ASN A 696 -9.81 17.04 -14.67
N ARG A 697 -8.78 16.43 -14.07
CA ARG A 697 -7.63 17.10 -13.44
C ARG A 697 -6.37 17.13 -14.31
N ILE A 698 -6.43 16.54 -15.51
CA ILE A 698 -5.36 16.66 -16.50
C ILE A 698 -5.59 17.94 -17.30
N THR A 699 -4.52 18.68 -17.58
CA THR A 699 -4.57 19.89 -18.38
C THR A 699 -5.14 19.58 -19.78
N PRO A 700 -6.19 20.28 -20.25
CA PRO A 700 -6.78 20.02 -21.56
C PRO A 700 -5.77 20.06 -22.70
N GLY A 701 -5.84 19.10 -23.61
CA GLY A 701 -4.96 19.04 -24.79
C GLY A 701 -3.52 18.58 -24.53
N THR A 702 -3.21 18.01 -23.36
CA THR A 702 -1.86 17.51 -23.03
C THR A 702 -1.71 16.00 -23.23
N LEU A 703 -2.79 15.24 -22.99
CA LEU A 703 -2.77 13.79 -23.08
C LEU A 703 -2.54 13.35 -24.54
N THR A 704 -1.64 12.39 -24.77
CA THR A 704 -1.33 11.90 -26.13
C THR A 704 -1.88 10.50 -26.37
N ILE A 705 -1.87 9.66 -25.33
CA ILE A 705 -2.30 8.27 -25.38
C ILE A 705 -3.17 7.97 -24.16
N ALA A 706 -4.30 7.30 -24.37
CA ALA A 706 -5.10 6.70 -23.31
C ALA A 706 -5.26 5.19 -23.54
N VAL A 707 -4.88 4.36 -22.57
CA VAL A 707 -5.07 2.90 -22.60
C VAL A 707 -6.12 2.53 -21.56
N VAL A 708 -7.36 2.30 -22.03
CA VAL A 708 -8.54 2.10 -21.16
C VAL A 708 -8.97 0.64 -21.06
N MET A 709 -8.19 -0.28 -21.65
CA MET A 709 -8.49 -1.72 -21.65
C MET A 709 -9.94 -1.96 -22.09
N ASP A 710 -10.67 -2.79 -21.38
CA ASP A 710 -12.07 -3.14 -21.59
C ASP A 710 -13.05 -2.38 -20.69
N SER A 711 -12.62 -1.30 -20.04
CA SER A 711 -13.48 -0.55 -19.11
C SER A 711 -14.76 -0.03 -19.77
N MET A 712 -14.74 0.20 -21.08
CA MET A 712 -15.90 0.63 -21.84
C MET A 712 -16.99 -0.45 -21.96
N ASP A 713 -16.62 -1.74 -21.90
CA ASP A 713 -17.57 -2.87 -21.94
C ASP A 713 -18.43 -2.95 -20.67
N TRP A 714 -18.01 -2.25 -19.61
CA TRP A 714 -18.65 -2.30 -18.30
C TRP A 714 -19.86 -1.37 -18.22
N PHE A 715 -19.90 -0.33 -19.07
CA PHE A 715 -20.99 0.64 -19.07
C PHE A 715 -22.31 0.05 -19.56
N ASP A 716 -23.40 0.58 -19.02
CA ASP A 716 -24.74 0.30 -19.51
C ASP A 716 -24.92 0.96 -20.91
N PRO A 717 -25.27 0.18 -21.95
CA PRO A 717 -25.58 0.73 -23.28
C PRO A 717 -26.68 1.79 -23.30
N ALA A 718 -27.58 1.81 -22.31
CA ALA A 718 -28.65 2.81 -22.19
C ALA A 718 -28.23 4.06 -21.38
N GLY A 719 -27.07 4.04 -20.73
CA GLY A 719 -26.60 5.13 -19.86
C GLY A 719 -25.76 6.19 -20.58
N ASP A 720 -25.59 7.37 -19.95
CA ASP A 720 -24.74 8.47 -20.46
C ASP A 720 -23.26 8.30 -20.08
N ALA A 721 -22.87 7.27 -19.33
CA ALA A 721 -21.50 7.11 -18.83
C ALA A 721 -20.45 6.99 -19.94
N ALA A 722 -20.71 6.16 -20.96
CA ALA A 722 -19.84 5.99 -22.12
C ALA A 722 -19.68 7.28 -22.96
N PRO A 723 -20.77 7.94 -23.43
CA PRO A 723 -20.65 9.20 -24.16
C PRO A 723 -20.06 10.33 -23.30
N ALA A 724 -20.36 10.39 -22.00
CA ALA A 724 -19.73 11.36 -21.10
C ALA A 724 -18.21 11.15 -20.98
N GLN A 725 -17.76 9.90 -20.90
CA GLN A 725 -16.33 9.58 -20.89
C GLN A 725 -15.67 9.92 -22.24
N ALA A 726 -16.32 9.64 -23.37
CA ALA A 726 -15.83 10.06 -24.69
C ALA A 726 -15.65 11.59 -24.79
N ARG A 727 -16.61 12.38 -24.31
CA ARG A 727 -16.50 13.86 -24.23
C ARG A 727 -15.31 14.31 -23.38
N ARG A 728 -15.09 13.67 -22.24
CA ARG A 728 -13.95 13.99 -21.35
C ARG A 728 -12.61 13.65 -21.99
N PHE A 729 -12.51 12.50 -22.65
CA PHE A 729 -11.32 12.17 -23.44
C PHE A 729 -11.07 13.17 -24.55
N ASN A 730 -12.12 13.62 -25.26
CA ASN A 730 -11.97 14.65 -26.29
C ASN A 730 -11.33 15.91 -25.68
N ALA A 731 -11.81 16.37 -24.53
CA ALA A 731 -11.27 17.56 -23.87
C ALA A 731 -9.81 17.41 -23.40
N ALA A 732 -9.41 16.23 -22.92
CA ALA A 732 -8.07 16.01 -22.38
C ALA A 732 -7.01 15.68 -23.44
N LEU A 733 -7.38 14.96 -24.51
CA LEU A 733 -6.44 14.56 -25.56
C LEU A 733 -6.08 15.75 -26.46
N LYS A 734 -4.81 15.82 -26.84
CA LYS A 734 -4.37 16.66 -27.97
C LYS A 734 -5.01 16.17 -29.27
N LYS A 735 -5.14 17.05 -30.27
CA LYS A 735 -5.55 16.64 -31.61
C LYS A 735 -4.58 15.59 -32.16
N GLY A 736 -5.10 14.51 -32.73
CA GLY A 736 -4.32 13.33 -33.11
C GLY A 736 -3.95 12.40 -31.94
N GLY A 737 -4.33 12.72 -30.71
CA GLY A 737 -4.21 11.82 -29.55
C GLY A 737 -5.07 10.57 -29.74
N ARG A 738 -4.62 9.45 -29.15
CA ARG A 738 -5.16 8.11 -29.43
C ARG A 738 -5.63 7.41 -28.18
N ILE A 739 -6.79 6.78 -28.26
CA ILE A 739 -7.33 5.89 -27.23
C ILE A 739 -7.20 4.47 -27.74
N LEU A 740 -6.49 3.62 -27.00
CA LEU A 740 -6.44 2.19 -27.20
C LEU A 740 -7.44 1.52 -26.25
N LEU A 741 -8.41 0.83 -26.83
CA LEU A 741 -9.40 0.05 -26.10
C LEU A 741 -9.47 -1.37 -26.65
N ARG A 742 -9.84 -2.31 -25.78
CA ARG A 742 -10.07 -3.72 -26.10
C ARG A 742 -11.52 -4.05 -25.74
N SER A 743 -12.13 -4.98 -26.45
CA SER A 743 -13.54 -5.33 -26.20
C SER A 743 -13.79 -6.82 -26.33
N ALA A 744 -14.73 -7.31 -25.53
CA ALA A 744 -15.31 -8.64 -25.64
C ALA A 744 -16.21 -8.82 -26.88
N SER A 745 -16.51 -7.76 -27.63
CA SER A 745 -17.24 -7.81 -28.90
C SER A 745 -16.39 -7.37 -30.09
N ILE A 746 -16.66 -7.91 -31.28
CA ILE A 746 -16.03 -7.48 -32.54
C ILE A 746 -16.48 -6.07 -32.95
N ASP A 747 -17.74 -5.73 -32.69
CA ASP A 747 -18.37 -4.45 -33.02
C ASP A 747 -19.03 -3.85 -31.76
N PRO A 748 -18.23 -3.22 -30.88
CA PRO A 748 -18.71 -2.66 -29.62
C PRO A 748 -19.66 -1.48 -29.86
N TRP A 749 -20.76 -1.44 -29.11
CA TRP A 749 -21.84 -0.46 -29.27
C TRP A 749 -21.39 0.99 -29.00
N TYR A 750 -20.36 1.20 -28.19
CA TYR A 750 -19.88 2.52 -27.79
C TYR A 750 -18.93 3.19 -28.78
N ILE A 751 -18.48 2.48 -29.83
CA ILE A 751 -17.64 3.08 -30.88
C ILE A 751 -18.33 4.26 -31.54
N LYS A 752 -19.63 4.12 -31.82
CA LYS A 752 -20.47 5.22 -32.35
C LYS A 752 -20.45 6.47 -31.45
N HIS A 753 -20.31 6.29 -30.14
CA HIS A 753 -20.25 7.41 -29.20
C HIS A 753 -18.90 8.11 -29.25
N PHE A 754 -17.80 7.41 -29.50
CA PHE A 754 -16.53 8.08 -29.79
C PHE A 754 -16.64 8.86 -31.11
N GLU A 755 -17.20 8.28 -32.16
CA GLU A 755 -17.36 8.95 -33.46
C GLU A 755 -18.21 10.22 -33.36
N GLN A 756 -19.35 10.14 -32.66
CA GLN A 756 -20.21 11.30 -32.37
C GLN A 756 -19.52 12.38 -31.53
N ASN A 757 -18.42 12.06 -30.85
CA ASN A 757 -17.69 12.99 -29.99
C ASN A 757 -16.29 13.33 -30.54
N GLY A 758 -16.16 13.41 -31.87
CA GLY A 758 -14.99 13.99 -32.54
C GLY A 758 -13.79 13.05 -32.66
N PHE A 759 -14.03 11.74 -32.66
CA PHE A 759 -13.00 10.72 -32.89
C PHE A 759 -13.21 9.99 -34.21
N SER A 760 -12.13 9.58 -34.85
CA SER A 760 -12.15 8.53 -35.87
C SER A 760 -11.76 7.21 -35.22
N ALA A 761 -12.65 6.21 -35.26
CA ALA A 761 -12.41 4.89 -34.71
C ALA A 761 -11.94 3.92 -35.78
N ARG A 762 -10.90 3.14 -35.49
CA ARG A 762 -10.40 2.09 -36.37
C ARG A 762 -10.18 0.81 -35.58
N ARG A 763 -10.78 -0.28 -36.03
CA ARG A 763 -10.45 -1.62 -35.54
C ARG A 763 -9.06 -2.01 -36.01
N VAL A 764 -8.16 -2.28 -35.07
CA VAL A 764 -6.75 -2.59 -35.34
C VAL A 764 -6.40 -4.05 -35.05
N GLY A 765 -7.33 -4.78 -34.44
CA GLY A 765 -7.26 -6.22 -34.26
C GLY A 765 -8.65 -6.80 -34.08
N ALA A 766 -8.85 -8.02 -34.55
CA ALA A 766 -10.10 -8.76 -34.44
C ALA A 766 -9.76 -10.24 -34.34
N ARG A 767 -10.41 -10.93 -33.40
CA ARG A 767 -10.30 -12.38 -33.22
C ARG A 767 -11.44 -13.06 -33.96
N PHE A 768 -11.08 -13.81 -34.98
CA PHE A 768 -12.01 -14.72 -35.67
C PHE A 768 -11.72 -16.17 -35.26
N PRO A 769 -12.70 -17.08 -35.40
CA PRO A 769 -12.52 -18.49 -35.07
C PRO A 769 -11.24 -19.06 -35.69
N GLY A 770 -10.41 -19.69 -34.85
CA GLY A 770 -9.14 -20.30 -35.27
C GLY A 770 -7.94 -19.35 -35.38
N THR A 771 -8.06 -18.07 -35.03
CA THR A 771 -6.95 -17.09 -35.10
C THR A 771 -6.67 -16.41 -33.76
N CYS A 772 -5.42 -15.99 -33.52
CA CYS A 772 -5.07 -15.14 -32.38
C CYS A 772 -4.99 -13.65 -32.74
N ILE A 773 -5.57 -12.79 -31.89
CA ILE A 773 -5.36 -11.34 -31.96
C ILE A 773 -4.03 -10.91 -31.30
N ASP A 774 -3.65 -11.60 -30.22
CA ASP A 774 -2.41 -11.44 -29.47
C ASP A 774 -2.11 -12.72 -28.67
N ARG A 775 -1.04 -12.72 -27.85
CA ARG A 775 -0.66 -13.91 -27.07
C ARG A 775 -1.67 -14.28 -25.98
N VAL A 776 -2.49 -13.33 -25.54
CA VAL A 776 -3.53 -13.59 -24.54
C VAL A 776 -4.81 -14.06 -25.20
N ASN A 777 -5.18 -13.46 -26.33
CA ASN A 777 -6.37 -13.76 -27.11
C ASN A 777 -7.70 -13.67 -26.35
N MET A 778 -7.75 -12.97 -25.21
CA MET A 778 -8.93 -12.88 -24.34
C MET A 778 -10.04 -12.01 -24.94
N TYR A 779 -9.66 -10.95 -25.66
CA TYR A 779 -10.58 -9.97 -26.23
C TYR A 779 -10.93 -10.31 -27.67
N ALA A 780 -12.17 -10.01 -28.07
CA ALA A 780 -12.63 -10.22 -29.42
C ALA A 780 -12.10 -9.15 -30.38
N SER A 781 -11.91 -7.90 -29.93
CA SER A 781 -11.34 -6.86 -30.78
C SER A 781 -10.47 -5.85 -30.03
N THR A 782 -9.63 -5.15 -30.79
CA THR A 782 -8.83 -4.00 -30.34
C THR A 782 -9.07 -2.83 -31.27
N TRP A 783 -9.28 -1.65 -30.70
CA TRP A 783 -9.61 -0.43 -31.43
C TRP A 783 -8.68 0.73 -31.04
N ILE A 784 -8.42 1.59 -32.02
CA ILE A 784 -7.82 2.90 -31.80
C ILE A 784 -8.82 3.97 -32.18
N CYS A 785 -9.21 4.80 -31.21
CA CYS A 785 -10.00 6.02 -31.44
C CYS A 785 -9.05 7.22 -31.45
N THR A 786 -8.91 7.88 -32.60
CA THR A 786 -8.02 9.02 -32.80
C THR A 786 -8.82 10.31 -32.79
N LYS A 787 -8.46 11.28 -31.95
CA LYS A 787 -9.14 12.57 -31.90
C LYS A 787 -8.90 13.36 -33.19
N THR A 788 -9.97 13.64 -33.93
CA THR A 788 -9.93 14.39 -35.20
C THR A 788 -10.45 15.81 -35.04
N GLU A 789 -11.42 16.01 -34.15
CA GLU A 789 -12.13 17.27 -33.97
C GLU A 789 -12.28 17.62 -32.49
N ASP A 790 -12.28 18.92 -32.17
CA ASP A 790 -12.59 19.41 -30.84
C ASP A 790 -14.10 19.56 -30.68
N VAL A 791 -14.66 18.91 -29.65
CA VAL A 791 -16.09 19.05 -29.34
C VAL A 791 -16.26 20.15 -28.30
N ALA A 792 -17.15 21.11 -28.58
CA ALA A 792 -17.44 22.20 -27.65
C ALA A 792 -17.90 21.62 -26.30
N ARG A 793 -17.22 22.02 -25.20
CA ARG A 793 -17.66 21.67 -23.85
C ARG A 793 -19.08 22.22 -23.64
N PRO A 794 -20.05 21.41 -23.19
CA PRO A 794 -21.32 21.96 -22.76
C PRO A 794 -21.06 22.99 -21.66
N LYS A 795 -21.57 24.22 -21.85
CA LYS A 795 -21.56 25.26 -20.82
C LYS A 795 -22.48 24.81 -19.69
N ASN A 796 -21.90 24.17 -18.66
CA ASN A 796 -22.36 24.04 -17.28
C ASN A 796 -22.12 22.63 -16.71
N ALA A 797 -21.09 22.51 -15.89
CA ALA A 797 -21.17 21.84 -14.58
C ALA A 797 -19.97 22.35 -13.78
N ARG A 798 -20.18 23.40 -12.98
CA ARG A 798 -19.25 23.72 -11.88
C ARG A 798 -19.36 22.58 -10.88
N THR A 799 -18.61 21.51 -11.08
CA THR A 799 -18.44 20.49 -10.05
C THR A 799 -17.41 21.04 -9.07
N ILE A 800 -17.90 21.69 -8.01
CA ILE A 800 -17.08 21.96 -6.83
C ILE A 800 -16.57 20.59 -6.36
N SER A 801 -15.25 20.44 -6.29
CA SER A 801 -14.59 19.29 -5.66
C SER A 801 -15.18 19.13 -4.26
N SER A 802 -15.95 18.06 -4.02
CA SER A 802 -16.50 17.74 -2.70
C SER A 802 -15.39 17.12 -1.83
N LEU A 803 -14.37 17.92 -1.53
CA LEU A 803 -13.51 17.75 -0.38
C LEU A 803 -14.04 18.66 0.75
N SER A 804 -15.35 18.59 1.01
CA SER A 804 -15.93 19.13 2.24
C SER A 804 -15.88 18.06 3.31
N LEU A 805 -15.16 18.33 4.39
CA LEU A 805 -15.15 17.57 5.65
C LEU A 805 -16.51 17.55 6.38
N SER A 806 -17.59 17.95 5.72
CA SER A 806 -18.94 18.11 6.26
C SER A 806 -19.94 17.33 5.39
N ASP A 807 -19.96 16.01 5.54
CA ASP A 807 -21.15 15.20 5.26
C ASP A 807 -21.34 14.20 6.40
N ALA A 808 -21.52 14.76 7.59
CA ALA A 808 -22.04 14.06 8.76
C ALA A 808 -23.43 14.64 9.10
N THR A 809 -24.32 14.72 8.13
CA THR A 809 -25.74 15.02 8.37
C THR A 809 -26.62 14.20 7.44
N VAL A 810 -27.44 13.35 8.05
CA VAL A 810 -28.49 12.55 7.41
C VAL A 810 -29.49 13.50 6.74
N GLY A 811 -29.56 13.47 5.40
CA GLY A 811 -30.52 14.26 4.63
C GLY A 811 -30.81 13.63 3.27
N LYS A 812 -31.99 13.03 3.14
CA LYS A 812 -32.52 12.46 1.89
C LYS A 812 -32.55 13.52 0.77
N THR A 813 -31.67 13.41 -0.22
CA THR A 813 -31.83 14.03 -1.53
C THR A 813 -31.70 12.97 -2.63
N ARG A 814 -32.58 13.08 -3.63
CA ARG A 814 -32.88 12.05 -4.65
C ARG A 814 -31.63 11.61 -5.41
N ARG A 815 -31.37 10.30 -5.38
CA ARG A 815 -30.29 9.58 -6.06
C ARG A 815 -30.43 9.65 -7.58
N SER A 816 -29.30 9.87 -8.26
CA SER A 816 -29.08 9.44 -9.65
C SER A 816 -28.61 7.97 -9.60
N SER A 817 -29.37 7.10 -10.25
CA SER A 817 -29.36 5.64 -10.11
C SER A 817 -28.32 4.93 -11.00
N SER A 818 -27.02 5.24 -10.87
CA SER A 818 -25.99 4.56 -11.68
C SER A 818 -25.08 3.60 -10.90
N VAL A 819 -25.30 3.41 -9.59
CA VAL A 819 -24.42 2.57 -8.76
C VAL A 819 -25.22 1.64 -7.81
N GLU A 820 -26.54 1.59 -7.93
CA GLU A 820 -27.36 0.69 -7.11
C GLU A 820 -27.38 -0.77 -7.61
N ASP A 821 -26.88 -1.03 -8.82
CA ASP A 821 -26.74 -2.39 -9.38
C ASP A 821 -25.40 -3.08 -9.03
N LEU A 822 -24.61 -2.50 -8.12
CA LEU A 822 -23.43 -3.13 -7.53
C LEU A 822 -23.65 -3.44 -6.04
N GLN A 823 -24.77 -4.10 -5.72
CA GLN A 823 -24.89 -4.79 -4.43
C GLN A 823 -23.99 -6.04 -4.45
N ILE A 824 -23.09 -6.05 -3.45
CA ILE A 824 -22.02 -7.02 -3.13
C ILE A 824 -22.47 -8.49 -3.08
#